data_AF-A0A847JP74-F1
#
_entry.id   AF-A0A847JP74-F1
#
_cell.length_a   1.000
_cell.length_b   1.000
_cell.length_c   1.000
_cell.angle_alpha   90.00
_cell.angle_beta   90.00
_cell.angle_gamma   90.00
#
_symmetry.space_group_name_H-M   'P 1'
#
loop_
_entity.id
_entity.type
_entity.pdbx_description
1 polymer ?
#
loop_
_entity_poly.entity_id
_entity_poly.type
_entity_poly.pdbx_seq_one_letter_code
_entity_poly.pdbx_strand_id
1 'polypeptide(L)'
;MVERQKTQKTKDQATTQYAQGGCRLSQSAKELRDKIKRIISQAQSEHREALTELEGMSILAAMGVQTPRRWIVQSANEFLEKIGAEGAMDAPLQSPFPGSKAVIKVISSKVLHKTEVQGIEIVDNTATAIADSLDRMEARFKNVPRDGFTINEFIAFEPKLGHEMILGYRFTPDFGPIVTFGPGGIYTEYLASKFKPGMANLFLSPRINDMAVLESLLRNNVIYGLLCAGLRNTRPELEEKSLIEAIQRFIDAADALSAAGISEFEVNPMVLSKTGELVALDCLATLKEFAENAPANGSAQSSSQNLIQSLVRDSEGFPINFAQHIRPVNQIKHILEPSSVAIIGVSEKTINNGRIILRNLLENNFDKSRIYIIKPGAQWIDGCQCVPDVQSLPEKIDLFVVVIPALGIPSTLADIARYDKAWSVLLIPGGLEEKQGSESIVADMNRALAEARAEGKGPLINGGNCLGIRSVPGKYNTLFIPEYKLPMPKGKIEPLALISQSGAFAITRISKHPNINAKYAITIGNQMDLTVGDYLDYLAQDNELHVFAVYSEGFKPLDGQKALEATKEITMSGRNVILYRGGRTRAGAGAAASHTASIAGDYPVTWQLFSQAGAVVCDSLDEFDDAITLFTLLDGKRAKGRRLAAVSNGGYECVAIADNLGEMVLSHFSERTKTELEVIYKDAHISEIVDIHNPLDLTPMADDDAYERAVRTVLMDPETDLCIVGIIPLTAKLNTLAGGPLSHGEDILRPNSLPERLGRLSSEMDKPFIAIVDSGPLYDPFSAELEKRGIPTFRAADRALRMLERWRKAHQRI
;
A
#
# COMPACT_ATOMS: atom_id res chain seq x y z
N MET A 1 -26.90 16.79 31.48
CA MET A 1 -26.41 17.94 30.68
C MET A 1 -24.94 18.27 30.96
N VAL A 2 -24.47 18.15 32.21
CA VAL A 2 -23.06 18.36 32.61
C VAL A 2 -22.11 17.25 32.16
N GLU A 3 -22.58 16.00 32.02
CA GLU A 3 -21.76 14.88 31.51
C GLU A 3 -21.51 14.95 30.00
N ARG A 4 -22.48 15.43 29.19
CA ARG A 4 -22.30 15.64 27.74
C ARG A 4 -21.28 16.74 27.42
N GLN A 5 -21.15 17.76 28.27
CA GLN A 5 -20.13 18.81 28.11
C GLN A 5 -18.72 18.35 28.50
N LYS A 6 -18.59 17.38 29.42
CA LYS A 6 -17.30 16.78 29.75
C LYS A 6 -16.79 15.87 28.64
N THR A 7 -17.66 15.08 27.99
CA THR A 7 -17.28 14.23 26.84
C THR A 7 -16.94 15.02 25.59
N GLN A 8 -17.56 16.19 25.38
CA GLN A 8 -17.22 17.08 24.27
C GLN A 8 -15.82 17.71 24.46
N LYS A 9 -15.48 18.15 25.68
CA LYS A 9 -14.14 18.71 26.00
C LYS A 9 -13.00 17.69 25.90
N THR A 10 -13.24 16.42 26.19
CA THR A 10 -12.24 15.35 25.99
C THR A 10 -12.08 14.99 24.51
N LYS A 11 -13.14 15.08 23.70
CA LYS A 11 -13.07 14.92 22.24
C LYS A 11 -12.35 16.08 21.55
N ASP A 12 -12.57 17.32 21.98
CA ASP A 12 -11.84 18.48 21.42
C ASP A 12 -10.35 18.46 21.80
N GLN A 13 -10.00 17.96 23.01
CA GLN A 13 -8.60 17.76 23.41
C GLN A 13 -7.90 16.59 22.67
N ALA A 14 -8.62 15.50 22.37
CA ALA A 14 -8.10 14.42 21.54
C ALA A 14 -7.86 14.88 20.08
N THR A 15 -8.76 15.70 19.53
CA THR A 15 -8.61 16.26 18.16
C THR A 15 -7.44 17.25 18.07
N THR A 16 -7.08 17.90 19.18
CA THR A 16 -5.92 18.83 19.24
C THR A 16 -4.59 18.11 19.45
N GLN A 17 -4.59 16.87 19.96
CA GLN A 17 -3.38 16.05 20.09
C GLN A 17 -2.89 15.48 18.73
N TYR A 18 -3.78 15.21 17.78
CA TYR A 18 -3.40 14.75 16.44
C TYR A 18 -2.88 15.87 15.52
N ALA A 19 -3.23 17.13 15.79
CA ALA A 19 -2.65 18.29 15.09
C ALA A 19 -1.17 18.56 15.47
N GLN A 20 -0.64 17.84 16.47
CA GLN A 20 0.79 17.84 16.84
C GLN A 20 1.48 16.48 16.62
N GLY A 21 0.85 15.56 15.89
CA GLY A 21 1.35 14.21 15.60
C GLY A 21 2.52 14.15 14.61
N GLY A 22 3.32 15.20 14.47
CA GLY A 22 4.63 15.07 13.85
C GLY A 22 5.51 14.22 14.75
N CYS A 23 6.04 13.11 14.24
CA CYS A 23 6.91 12.23 15.00
C CYS A 23 8.09 13.05 15.54
N ARG A 24 8.07 13.37 16.84
CA ARG A 24 9.23 13.99 17.48
C ARG A 24 10.32 12.96 17.52
N LEU A 25 11.50 13.30 17.00
CA LEU A 25 12.66 12.45 17.12
C LEU A 25 12.89 12.07 18.58
N SER A 26 13.26 10.81 18.80
CA SER A 26 13.84 10.40 20.07
C SER A 26 15.10 11.22 20.35
N GLN A 27 15.46 11.34 21.64
CA GLN A 27 16.66 12.09 22.03
C GLN A 27 17.93 11.53 21.36
N SER A 28 18.05 10.20 21.27
CA SER A 28 19.16 9.55 20.58
C SER A 28 19.19 9.87 19.08
N ALA A 29 18.03 9.90 18.42
CA ALA A 29 17.95 10.26 17.01
C ALA A 29 18.26 11.75 16.76
N LYS A 30 17.92 12.66 17.69
CA LYS A 30 18.34 14.07 17.63
C LYS A 30 19.85 14.21 17.73
N GLU A 31 20.47 13.51 18.66
CA GLU A 31 21.93 13.52 18.83
C GLU A 31 22.64 12.94 17.59
N LEU A 32 22.12 11.87 17.02
CA LEU A 32 22.65 11.29 15.78
C LEU A 32 22.48 12.26 14.61
N ARG A 33 21.29 12.85 14.42
CA ARG A 33 21.03 13.87 13.39
C ARG A 33 22.02 15.03 13.50
N ASP A 34 22.26 15.54 14.71
CA ASP A 34 23.17 16.67 14.92
C ASP A 34 24.63 16.30 14.64
N LYS A 35 25.05 15.06 14.95
CA LYS A 35 26.34 14.52 14.53
C LYS A 35 26.44 14.43 13.01
N ILE A 36 25.42 13.89 12.33
CA ILE A 36 25.37 13.78 10.88
C ILE A 36 25.45 15.16 10.23
N LYS A 37 24.67 16.14 10.72
CA LYS A 37 24.71 17.52 10.23
C LYS A 37 26.11 18.14 10.31
N ARG A 38 26.87 17.86 11.36
CA ARG A 38 28.28 18.30 11.46
C ARG A 38 29.19 17.59 10.45
N ILE A 39 28.96 16.31 10.18
CA ILE A 39 29.76 15.56 9.19
C ILE A 39 29.52 16.12 7.78
N ILE A 40 28.28 16.44 7.43
CA ILE A 40 27.91 16.87 6.07
C ILE A 40 27.97 18.39 5.85
N SER A 41 28.25 19.19 6.88
CA SER A 41 28.16 20.66 6.79
C SER A 41 29.08 21.24 5.71
N GLN A 42 30.28 20.67 5.59
CA GLN A 42 31.23 21.06 4.53
C GLN A 42 30.65 20.75 3.15
N ALA A 43 30.14 19.51 2.96
CA ALA A 43 29.52 19.09 1.71
C ALA A 43 28.35 19.97 1.27
N GLN A 44 27.48 20.33 2.21
CA GLN A 44 26.35 21.23 1.97
C GLN A 44 26.82 22.65 1.61
N SER A 45 27.82 23.17 2.31
CA SER A 45 28.38 24.51 2.02
C SER A 45 29.07 24.60 0.65
N GLU A 46 29.61 23.47 0.17
CA GLU A 46 30.23 23.33 -1.14
C GLU A 46 29.23 22.95 -2.25
N HIS A 47 27.93 22.83 -1.92
CA HIS A 47 26.87 22.38 -2.82
C HIS A 47 27.17 21.04 -3.50
N ARG A 48 27.79 20.10 -2.77
CA ARG A 48 28.05 18.75 -3.27
C ARG A 48 26.75 17.93 -3.29
N GLU A 49 26.56 17.19 -4.38
CA GLU A 49 25.44 16.23 -4.53
C GLU A 49 25.74 14.87 -3.87
N ALA A 50 26.99 14.63 -3.47
CA ALA A 50 27.40 13.39 -2.84
C ALA A 50 28.48 13.61 -1.77
N LEU A 51 28.47 12.73 -0.78
CA LEU A 51 29.50 12.68 0.26
C LEU A 51 30.70 11.87 -0.23
N THR A 52 31.85 12.16 0.35
CA THR A 52 33.04 11.30 0.22
C THR A 52 32.83 10.01 1.03
N GLU A 53 33.61 8.98 0.70
CA GLU A 53 33.60 7.73 1.47
C GLU A 53 33.95 7.98 2.95
N LEU A 54 34.85 8.93 3.24
CA LEU A 54 35.22 9.27 4.61
C LEU A 54 34.04 9.81 5.42
N GLU A 55 33.29 10.75 4.85
CA GLU A 55 32.08 11.31 5.47
C GLU A 55 31.03 10.21 5.68
N GLY A 56 30.78 9.37 4.66
CA GLY A 56 29.85 8.23 4.78
C GLY A 56 30.26 7.26 5.89
N MET A 57 31.55 6.98 6.02
CA MET A 57 32.08 6.08 7.05
C MET A 57 32.06 6.68 8.45
N SER A 58 32.22 8.00 8.59
CA SER A 58 31.97 8.70 9.85
C SER A 58 30.51 8.60 10.29
N ILE A 59 29.56 8.64 9.33
CA ILE A 59 28.14 8.42 9.62
C ILE A 59 27.91 6.97 10.09
N LEU A 60 28.48 5.97 9.41
CA LEU A 60 28.41 4.56 9.83
C LEU A 60 28.96 4.35 11.25
N ALA A 61 30.11 4.94 11.56
CA ALA A 61 30.68 4.88 12.90
C ALA A 61 29.76 5.54 13.95
N ALA A 62 29.11 6.65 13.62
CA ALA A 62 28.13 7.30 14.49
C ALA A 62 26.85 6.47 14.70
N MET A 63 26.49 5.64 13.72
CA MET A 63 25.41 4.63 13.81
C MET A 63 25.84 3.36 14.58
N GLY A 64 27.11 3.24 14.97
CA GLY A 64 27.64 2.04 15.62
C GLY A 64 27.89 0.87 14.68
N VAL A 65 28.00 1.13 13.37
CA VAL A 65 28.37 0.12 12.37
C VAL A 65 29.90 0.01 12.31
N GLN A 66 30.41 -1.22 12.34
CA GLN A 66 31.85 -1.45 12.23
C GLN A 66 32.33 -1.12 10.81
N THR A 67 33.48 -0.46 10.73
CA THR A 67 34.14 -0.11 9.47
C THR A 67 35.63 -0.41 9.55
N PRO A 68 36.32 -0.66 8.42
CA PRO A 68 37.76 -0.88 8.41
C PRO A 68 38.50 0.31 9.01
N ARG A 69 39.55 0.01 9.78
CA ARG A 69 40.50 1.05 10.19
C ARG A 69 41.22 1.60 8.96
N ARG A 70 41.53 2.89 8.98
CA ARG A 70 42.09 3.58 7.80
C ARG A 70 43.05 4.71 8.15
N TRP A 71 43.97 4.96 7.24
CA TRP A 71 44.78 6.16 7.19
C TRP A 71 44.45 6.96 5.93
N ILE A 72 44.60 8.28 6.05
CA ILE A 72 44.45 9.23 4.95
C ILE A 72 45.84 9.76 4.60
N VAL A 73 46.13 9.83 3.31
CA VAL A 73 47.37 10.38 2.73
C VAL A 73 47.05 11.09 1.41
N GLN A 74 47.82 12.12 1.06
CA GLN A 74 47.69 12.85 -0.21
C GLN A 74 48.56 12.27 -1.33
N SER A 75 49.67 11.62 -0.99
CA SER A 75 50.65 11.07 -1.93
C SER A 75 51.43 9.91 -1.32
N ALA A 76 52.19 9.18 -2.14
CA ALA A 76 53.13 8.16 -1.69
C ALA A 76 54.20 8.74 -0.74
N ASN A 77 54.68 9.96 -0.98
CA ASN A 77 55.68 10.62 -0.13
C ASN A 77 55.15 10.87 1.28
N GLU A 78 53.93 11.41 1.41
CA GLU A 78 53.30 11.62 2.72
C GLU A 78 53.11 10.29 3.46
N PHE A 79 52.73 9.23 2.75
CA PHE A 79 52.62 7.90 3.34
C PHE A 79 53.96 7.41 3.92
N LEU A 80 55.04 7.51 3.15
CA LEU A 80 56.38 7.08 3.58
C LEU A 80 56.89 7.87 4.79
N GLU A 81 56.63 9.18 4.82
CA GLU A 81 56.92 10.03 5.99
C GLU A 81 56.14 9.58 7.22
N LYS A 82 54.85 9.28 7.04
CA LYS A 82 53.93 8.90 8.12
C LYS A 82 54.27 7.56 8.79
N ILE A 83 54.85 6.62 8.06
CA ILE A 83 55.34 5.34 8.61
C ILE A 83 56.77 5.43 9.19
N GLY A 84 57.47 6.55 9.02
CA GLY A 84 58.83 6.75 9.55
C GLY A 84 59.88 5.82 8.92
N ALA A 85 59.75 5.51 7.64
CA ALA A 85 60.57 4.50 6.97
C ALA A 85 62.01 4.98 6.69
N GLU A 86 62.92 4.79 7.64
CA GLU A 86 64.37 4.74 7.38
C GLU A 86 64.93 3.30 7.23
N GLY A 87 64.14 2.22 7.24
CA GLY A 87 64.79 0.89 7.21
C GLY A 87 64.04 -0.44 7.03
N ALA A 88 62.77 -0.49 6.61
CA ALA A 88 62.14 -1.79 6.32
C ALA A 88 61.09 -1.69 5.19
N MET A 89 61.55 -1.67 3.93
CA MET A 89 60.69 -1.47 2.77
C MET A 89 59.80 -2.68 2.43
N ASP A 90 60.25 -3.91 2.73
CA ASP A 90 59.60 -5.15 2.25
C ASP A 90 58.99 -6.04 3.35
N ALA A 91 58.99 -5.59 4.61
CA ALA A 91 58.30 -6.30 5.69
C ALA A 91 56.83 -5.87 5.79
N PRO A 92 55.90 -6.77 6.18
CA PRO A 92 54.53 -6.38 6.45
C PRO A 92 54.47 -5.30 7.54
N LEU A 93 53.77 -4.21 7.26
CA LEU A 93 53.54 -3.14 8.23
C LEU A 93 52.72 -3.71 9.38
N GLN A 94 53.28 -3.70 10.60
CA GLN A 94 52.55 -4.11 11.80
C GLN A 94 51.65 -2.99 12.36
N SER A 95 51.92 -1.75 11.96
CA SER A 95 51.16 -0.55 12.28
C SER A 95 50.98 0.25 10.98
N PRO A 96 49.79 0.79 10.70
CA PRO A 96 48.63 0.90 11.60
C PRO A 96 47.69 -0.30 11.64
N PHE A 97 47.75 -1.21 10.67
CA PHE A 97 46.80 -2.33 10.56
C PHE A 97 47.53 -3.67 10.38
N PRO A 98 47.14 -4.72 11.12
CA PRO A 98 47.75 -6.05 11.05
C PRO A 98 47.31 -6.79 9.78
N GLY A 99 48.14 -7.73 9.31
CA GLY A 99 47.82 -8.61 8.18
C GLY A 99 48.78 -8.46 6.99
N SER A 100 48.62 -9.33 6.00
CA SER A 100 49.49 -9.37 4.81
C SER A 100 49.00 -8.51 3.65
N LYS A 101 47.79 -7.94 3.72
CA LYS A 101 47.19 -7.13 2.65
C LYS A 101 46.65 -5.80 3.17
N ALA A 102 46.63 -4.80 2.28
CA ALA A 102 46.02 -3.50 2.49
C ALA A 102 45.12 -3.13 1.30
N VAL A 103 44.14 -2.25 1.52
CA VAL A 103 43.23 -1.78 0.47
C VAL A 103 43.40 -0.28 0.27
N ILE A 104 43.82 0.12 -0.92
CA ILE A 104 43.99 1.52 -1.31
C ILE A 104 42.74 1.98 -2.05
N LYS A 105 42.17 3.13 -1.67
CA LYS A 105 41.01 3.72 -2.36
C LYS A 105 41.18 5.20 -2.59
N VAL A 106 40.68 5.69 -3.74
CA VAL A 106 40.62 7.12 -4.03
C VAL A 106 39.51 7.80 -3.21
N ILE A 107 39.79 8.97 -2.64
CA ILE A 107 38.79 9.80 -1.98
C ILE A 107 38.31 10.87 -2.97
N SER A 108 37.08 10.74 -3.44
CA SER A 108 36.47 11.75 -4.30
C SER A 108 34.94 11.68 -4.23
N SER A 109 34.28 12.84 -4.12
CA SER A 109 32.83 12.97 -4.26
C SER A 109 32.34 12.81 -5.71
N LYS A 110 33.26 12.76 -6.69
CA LYS A 110 32.96 12.55 -8.12
C LYS A 110 33.15 11.10 -8.57
N VAL A 111 33.71 10.25 -7.71
CA VAL A 111 33.96 8.83 -8.00
C VAL A 111 33.15 7.97 -7.03
N LEU A 112 31.87 7.76 -7.35
CA LEU A 112 30.94 6.98 -6.51
C LEU A 112 31.17 5.48 -6.70
N HIS A 113 31.16 4.99 -7.94
CA HIS A 113 31.38 3.57 -8.29
C HIS A 113 32.88 3.28 -8.50
N LYS A 114 33.65 3.25 -7.40
CA LYS A 114 35.12 3.18 -7.42
C LYS A 114 35.66 1.94 -8.14
N THR A 115 35.02 0.79 -7.98
CA THR A 115 35.46 -0.48 -8.59
C THR A 115 35.52 -0.39 -10.12
N GLU A 116 34.55 0.26 -10.75
CA GLU A 116 34.43 0.35 -12.22
C GLU A 116 35.54 1.18 -12.86
N VAL A 117 36.02 2.19 -12.13
CA VAL A 117 37.11 3.07 -12.57
C VAL A 117 38.49 2.66 -12.05
N GLN A 118 38.62 1.45 -11.50
CA GLN A 118 39.84 0.98 -10.85
C GLN A 118 40.33 1.94 -9.75
N GLY A 119 39.38 2.51 -9.00
CA GLY A 119 39.61 3.37 -7.85
C GLY A 119 39.87 2.62 -6.54
N ILE A 120 40.00 1.29 -6.61
CA ILE A 120 40.32 0.40 -5.49
C ILE A 120 41.46 -0.53 -5.94
N GLU A 121 42.54 -0.59 -5.17
CA GLU A 121 43.63 -1.57 -5.35
C GLU A 121 43.85 -2.36 -4.06
N ILE A 122 43.94 -3.69 -4.16
CA ILE A 122 44.30 -4.56 -3.04
C ILE A 122 45.77 -4.96 -3.24
N VAL A 123 46.62 -4.61 -2.28
CA VAL A 123 48.08 -4.81 -2.37
C VAL A 123 48.61 -5.54 -1.15
N ASP A 124 49.85 -6.03 -1.26
CA ASP A 124 50.56 -6.53 -0.09
C ASP A 124 50.77 -5.38 0.91
N ASN A 125 50.66 -5.68 2.20
CA ASN A 125 50.77 -4.68 3.27
C ASN A 125 52.24 -4.31 3.54
N THR A 126 53.01 -3.94 2.51
CA THR A 126 54.40 -3.51 2.60
C THR A 126 54.52 -2.04 2.19
N ALA A 127 55.55 -1.34 2.69
CA ALA A 127 55.75 0.07 2.37
C ALA A 127 55.92 0.28 0.85
N THR A 128 56.71 -0.58 0.20
CA THR A 128 56.94 -0.55 -1.25
C THR A 128 55.63 -0.72 -2.04
N ALA A 129 54.87 -1.79 -1.78
CA ALA A 129 53.68 -2.11 -2.58
C ALA A 129 52.57 -1.06 -2.44
N ILE A 130 52.42 -0.47 -1.24
CA ILE A 130 51.48 0.60 -0.98
C ILE A 130 51.91 1.89 -1.67
N ALA A 131 53.18 2.29 -1.57
CA ALA A 131 53.71 3.48 -2.25
C ALA A 131 53.56 3.37 -3.77
N ASP A 132 53.93 2.22 -4.35
CA ASP A 132 53.78 1.97 -5.79
C ASP A 132 52.31 2.05 -6.25
N SER A 133 51.37 1.59 -5.42
CA SER A 133 49.94 1.69 -5.71
C SER A 133 49.43 3.13 -5.64
N LEU A 134 49.86 3.89 -4.63
CA LEU A 134 49.54 5.31 -4.51
C LEU A 134 50.03 6.09 -5.73
N ASP A 135 51.26 5.86 -6.21
CA ASP A 135 51.81 6.51 -7.41
C ASP A 135 50.99 6.18 -8.66
N ARG A 136 50.63 4.90 -8.85
CA ARG A 136 49.78 4.47 -9.97
C ARG A 136 48.40 5.12 -9.91
N MET A 137 47.77 5.15 -8.74
CA MET A 137 46.45 5.75 -8.56
C MET A 137 46.51 7.27 -8.73
N GLU A 138 47.56 7.93 -8.24
CA GLU A 138 47.78 9.36 -8.43
C GLU A 138 47.92 9.71 -9.91
N ALA A 139 48.69 8.93 -10.67
CA ALA A 139 48.78 9.10 -12.12
C ALA A 139 47.42 8.89 -12.81
N ARG A 140 46.66 7.85 -12.42
CA ARG A 140 45.34 7.52 -12.99
C ARG A 140 44.31 8.62 -12.74
N PHE A 141 44.28 9.19 -11.53
CA PHE A 141 43.29 10.18 -11.10
C PHE A 141 43.79 11.62 -11.15
N LYS A 142 44.92 11.90 -11.83
CA LYS A 142 45.54 13.23 -11.89
C LYS A 142 44.59 14.35 -12.35
N ASN A 143 43.64 14.04 -13.23
CA ASN A 143 42.69 15.00 -13.79
C ASN A 143 41.29 14.92 -13.15
N VAL A 144 41.14 14.16 -12.07
CA VAL A 144 39.87 14.01 -11.34
C VAL A 144 40.00 14.75 -10.01
N PRO A 145 39.06 15.64 -9.65
CA PRO A 145 39.05 16.25 -8.32
C PRO A 145 39.03 15.16 -7.24
N ARG A 146 40.03 15.16 -6.36
CA ARG A 146 40.21 14.18 -5.29
C ARG A 146 40.76 14.84 -4.03
N ASP A 147 40.42 14.28 -2.88
CA ASP A 147 40.86 14.75 -1.57
C ASP A 147 42.04 13.93 -1.01
N GLY A 148 42.53 12.95 -1.79
CA GLY A 148 43.63 12.07 -1.43
C GLY A 148 43.28 10.59 -1.62
N PHE A 149 43.94 9.74 -0.84
CA PHE A 149 43.74 8.29 -0.82
C PHE A 149 43.55 7.79 0.61
N THR A 150 42.78 6.71 0.74
CA THR A 150 42.72 5.93 1.97
C THR A 150 43.55 4.66 1.83
N ILE A 151 44.27 4.34 2.90
CA ILE A 151 44.91 3.04 3.11
C ILE A 151 44.10 2.35 4.19
N ASN A 152 43.43 1.26 3.84
CA ASN A 152 42.46 0.59 4.71
C ASN A 152 42.97 -0.79 5.12
N GLU A 153 42.59 -1.21 6.31
CA GLU A 153 42.68 -2.59 6.77
C GLU A 153 41.98 -3.54 5.80
N PHE A 154 42.65 -4.62 5.41
CA PHE A 154 42.03 -5.68 4.62
C PHE A 154 41.19 -6.59 5.52
N ILE A 155 39.87 -6.55 5.36
CA ILE A 155 38.95 -7.44 6.06
C ILE A 155 38.85 -8.76 5.30
N ALA A 156 39.35 -9.84 5.91
CA ALA A 156 39.22 -11.17 5.32
C ALA A 156 37.80 -11.70 5.53
N PHE A 157 37.15 -12.11 4.44
CA PHE A 157 35.85 -12.80 4.44
C PHE A 157 35.86 -13.95 3.42
N GLU A 158 34.82 -14.78 3.42
CA GLU A 158 34.65 -15.83 2.42
C GLU A 158 33.76 -15.32 1.27
N PRO A 159 34.20 -15.38 0.00
CA PRO A 159 33.42 -14.89 -1.13
C PRO A 159 32.36 -15.94 -1.55
N LYS A 160 31.44 -16.24 -0.64
CA LYS A 160 30.31 -17.16 -0.85
C LYS A 160 29.00 -16.37 -0.84
N LEU A 161 27.97 -16.94 -1.47
CA LEU A 161 26.65 -16.32 -1.44
C LEU A 161 26.15 -16.20 0.00
N GLY A 162 25.74 -14.99 0.39
CA GLY A 162 25.34 -14.67 1.77
C GLY A 162 26.33 -13.76 2.49
N HIS A 163 27.64 -13.95 2.28
CA HIS A 163 28.70 -13.23 3.00
C HIS A 163 28.92 -11.80 2.55
N GLU A 164 28.35 -11.40 1.41
CA GLU A 164 28.22 -10.02 0.99
C GLU A 164 26.74 -9.64 1.01
N MET A 165 26.42 -8.58 1.75
CA MET A 165 25.07 -8.06 1.96
C MET A 165 25.01 -6.61 1.53
N ILE A 166 23.82 -6.19 1.11
CA ILE A 166 23.48 -4.78 0.92
C ILE A 166 22.59 -4.34 2.08
N LEU A 167 22.91 -3.20 2.67
CA LEU A 167 22.07 -2.57 3.68
C LEU A 167 22.05 -1.07 3.41
N GLY A 168 20.86 -0.50 3.25
CA GLY A 168 20.74 0.87 2.81
C GLY A 168 19.48 1.57 3.27
N TYR A 169 19.48 2.88 3.09
CA TYR A 169 18.39 3.81 3.30
C TYR A 169 18.19 4.60 2.01
N ARG A 170 16.94 4.82 1.62
CA ARG A 170 16.56 5.74 0.54
C ARG A 170 15.33 6.53 0.94
N PHE A 171 15.34 7.84 0.68
CA PHE A 171 14.13 8.64 0.73
C PHE A 171 13.33 8.45 -0.58
N THR A 172 12.11 7.95 -0.45
CA THR A 172 11.17 7.82 -1.57
C THR A 172 10.12 8.93 -1.51
N PRO A 173 9.68 9.50 -2.64
CA PRO A 173 8.63 10.51 -2.64
C PRO A 173 7.33 10.03 -1.97
N ASP A 174 6.92 8.78 -2.21
CA ASP A 174 5.65 8.23 -1.72
C ASP A 174 5.68 7.90 -0.23
N PHE A 175 6.75 7.24 0.24
CA PHE A 175 6.82 6.63 1.57
C PHE A 175 7.82 7.29 2.51
N GLY A 176 8.56 8.30 2.05
CA GLY A 176 9.65 8.89 2.80
C GLY A 176 10.79 7.88 3.01
N PRO A 177 11.40 7.82 4.21
CA PRO A 177 12.46 6.86 4.55
C PRO A 177 12.08 5.39 4.32
N ILE A 178 12.87 4.69 3.51
CA ILE A 178 12.80 3.23 3.32
C ILE A 178 14.17 2.62 3.57
N VAL A 179 14.21 1.57 4.38
CA VAL A 179 15.40 0.75 4.63
C VAL A 179 15.35 -0.48 3.73
N THR A 180 16.47 -0.80 3.09
CA THR A 180 16.62 -1.95 2.20
C THR A 180 17.67 -2.91 2.76
N PHE A 181 17.38 -4.21 2.77
CA PHE A 181 18.33 -5.26 3.13
C PHE A 181 18.29 -6.40 2.11
N GLY A 182 19.42 -6.99 1.73
CA GLY A 182 19.44 -8.12 0.81
C GLY A 182 20.83 -8.69 0.52
N PRO A 183 20.95 -9.60 -0.47
CA PRO A 183 22.24 -10.01 -1.01
C PRO A 183 22.99 -8.81 -1.60
N GLY A 184 24.27 -8.68 -1.27
CA GLY A 184 25.15 -7.62 -1.75
C GLY A 184 26.19 -8.14 -2.76
N GLY A 185 27.11 -7.24 -3.12
CA GLY A 185 28.19 -7.55 -4.06
C GLY A 185 27.68 -7.90 -5.46
N ILE A 186 28.39 -8.81 -6.14
CA ILE A 186 28.14 -9.15 -7.54
C ILE A 186 26.84 -9.93 -7.78
N TYR A 187 26.21 -10.47 -6.73
CA TYR A 187 25.00 -11.29 -6.85
C TYR A 187 23.70 -10.48 -6.78
N THR A 188 23.76 -9.22 -6.34
CA THR A 188 22.60 -8.34 -6.06
C THR A 188 21.62 -8.29 -7.24
N GLU A 189 22.08 -7.83 -8.40
CA GLU A 189 21.23 -7.64 -9.58
C GLU A 189 20.73 -8.97 -10.16
N TYR A 190 21.60 -9.99 -10.16
CA TYR A 190 21.26 -11.31 -10.67
C TYR A 190 20.10 -11.92 -9.86
N LEU A 191 20.19 -11.92 -8.53
CA LEU A 191 19.16 -12.47 -7.66
C LEU A 191 17.87 -11.64 -7.69
N ALA A 192 17.98 -10.31 -7.67
CA ALA A 192 16.82 -9.44 -7.80
C ALA A 192 16.03 -9.72 -9.11
N SER A 193 16.72 -10.05 -10.20
CA SER A 193 16.08 -10.37 -11.50
C SER A 193 15.39 -11.75 -11.56
N LYS A 194 15.76 -12.69 -10.69
CA LYS A 194 15.27 -14.08 -10.74
C LYS A 194 14.19 -14.38 -9.69
N PHE A 195 14.16 -13.62 -8.61
CA PHE A 195 13.26 -13.86 -7.49
C PHE A 195 11.98 -13.02 -7.62
N LYS A 196 10.90 -13.49 -6.97
CA LYS A 196 9.72 -12.64 -6.78
C LYS A 196 10.11 -11.41 -5.96
N PRO A 197 9.47 -10.24 -6.19
CA PRO A 197 9.65 -9.07 -5.34
C PRO A 197 9.54 -9.42 -3.85
N GLY A 198 10.43 -8.87 -3.02
CA GLY A 198 10.45 -9.09 -1.57
C GLY A 198 11.15 -10.37 -1.08
N MET A 199 11.59 -11.27 -1.97
CA MET A 199 12.27 -12.52 -1.56
C MET A 199 13.79 -12.38 -1.43
N ALA A 200 14.42 -11.66 -2.36
CA ALA A 200 15.85 -11.36 -2.30
C ALA A 200 16.10 -10.12 -1.43
N ASN A 201 15.41 -9.02 -1.76
CA ASN A 201 15.51 -7.75 -1.05
C ASN A 201 14.31 -7.58 -0.11
N LEU A 202 14.56 -7.10 1.10
CA LEU A 202 13.57 -6.63 2.05
C LEU A 202 13.52 -5.10 2.01
N PHE A 203 12.34 -4.54 1.86
CA PHE A 203 12.04 -3.13 2.03
C PHE A 203 11.25 -2.92 3.32
N LEU A 204 11.73 -2.05 4.18
CA LEU A 204 11.19 -1.80 5.51
C LEU A 204 10.88 -0.31 5.65
N SER A 205 9.72 0.01 6.20
CA SER A 205 9.39 1.37 6.61
C SER A 205 9.71 1.54 8.09
N PRO A 206 10.53 2.53 8.49
CA PRO A 206 10.82 2.81 9.90
C PRO A 206 9.58 3.15 10.74
N ARG A 207 8.45 3.47 10.11
CA ARG A 207 7.21 3.94 10.76
C ARG A 207 6.29 2.82 11.21
N ILE A 208 6.27 1.70 10.48
CA ILE A 208 5.37 0.57 10.74
C ILE A 208 6.10 -0.72 11.11
N ASN A 209 7.43 -0.72 11.07
CA ASN A 209 8.22 -1.89 11.43
C ASN A 209 8.34 -2.01 12.95
N ASP A 210 8.03 -3.20 13.46
CA ASP A 210 8.38 -3.62 14.80
C ASP A 210 9.32 -4.83 14.75
N MET A 211 9.88 -5.22 15.90
CA MET A 211 10.84 -6.31 15.98
C MET A 211 10.24 -7.66 15.55
N ALA A 212 8.98 -7.93 15.88
CA ALA A 212 8.34 -9.20 15.55
C ALA A 212 8.09 -9.34 14.04
N VAL A 213 7.68 -8.23 13.39
CA VAL A 213 7.55 -8.16 11.93
C VAL A 213 8.91 -8.36 11.27
N LEU A 214 9.96 -7.69 11.75
CA LEU A 214 11.32 -7.84 11.21
C LEU A 214 11.82 -9.29 11.30
N GLU A 215 11.69 -9.92 12.48
CA GLU A 215 12.06 -11.33 12.68
C GLU A 215 11.30 -12.26 11.73
N SER A 216 9.99 -12.07 11.59
CA SER A 216 9.16 -12.88 10.69
C SER A 216 9.55 -12.72 9.22
N LEU A 217 9.94 -11.52 8.80
CA LEU A 217 10.37 -11.26 7.42
C LEU A 217 11.75 -11.87 7.16
N LEU A 218 12.68 -11.70 8.11
CA LEU A 218 14.02 -12.24 8.01
C LEU A 218 14.02 -13.76 7.92
N ARG A 219 13.18 -14.45 8.69
CA ARG A 219 13.08 -15.93 8.62
C ARG A 219 12.75 -16.48 7.24
N ASN A 220 12.11 -15.68 6.38
CA ASN A 220 11.78 -16.05 5.00
C ASN A 220 12.78 -15.50 3.98
N ASN A 221 13.79 -14.74 4.41
CA ASN A 221 14.81 -14.17 3.54
C ASN A 221 15.95 -15.16 3.29
N VAL A 222 16.47 -15.15 2.06
CA VAL A 222 17.54 -16.06 1.63
C VAL A 222 18.83 -15.92 2.45
N ILE A 223 19.21 -14.71 2.85
CA ILE A 223 20.44 -14.45 3.62
C ILE A 223 20.34 -15.03 5.02
N TYR A 224 19.19 -14.87 5.67
CA TYR A 224 18.93 -15.48 6.97
C TYR A 224 19.04 -17.01 6.90
N GLY A 225 18.45 -17.63 5.87
CA GLY A 225 18.56 -19.07 5.65
C GLY A 225 20.00 -19.54 5.48
N LEU A 226 20.81 -18.78 4.73
CA LEU A 226 22.21 -19.09 4.46
C LEU A 226 23.12 -18.91 5.68
N LEU A 227 22.97 -17.81 6.43
CA LEU A 227 23.91 -17.42 7.47
C LEU A 227 23.44 -17.74 8.90
N CYS A 228 22.14 -17.64 9.19
CA CYS A 228 21.61 -17.73 10.55
C CYS A 228 20.90 -19.04 10.85
N ALA A 229 20.08 -19.56 9.94
CA ALA A 229 19.39 -20.84 10.13
C ALA A 229 20.29 -22.04 9.78
N GLY A 230 21.12 -21.89 8.75
CA GLY A 230 21.87 -22.97 8.15
C GLY A 230 21.02 -23.82 7.19
N LEU A 231 21.65 -24.27 6.12
CA LEU A 231 21.14 -25.30 5.22
C LEU A 231 21.48 -26.71 5.72
N ARG A 232 20.94 -27.73 5.04
CA ARG A 232 21.23 -29.14 5.31
C ARG A 232 22.74 -29.38 5.40
N ASN A 233 23.19 -29.93 6.54
CA ASN A 233 24.60 -30.22 6.85
C ASN A 233 25.53 -28.99 6.95
N THR A 234 24.98 -27.81 7.20
CA THR A 234 25.76 -26.60 7.51
C THR A 234 25.48 -26.13 8.93
N ARG A 235 26.33 -25.26 9.47
CA ARG A 235 26.14 -24.60 10.77
C ARG A 235 25.88 -23.12 10.55
N PRO A 236 25.08 -22.46 11.40
CA PRO A 236 24.99 -21.00 11.41
C PRO A 236 26.38 -20.36 11.48
N GLU A 237 26.62 -19.39 10.60
CA GLU A 237 27.85 -18.60 10.53
C GLU A 237 27.69 -17.21 11.17
N LEU A 238 26.44 -16.77 11.38
CA LEU A 238 26.09 -15.50 11.97
C LEU A 238 24.95 -15.67 12.97
N GLU A 239 25.09 -15.10 14.17
CA GLU A 239 24.00 -15.04 15.14
C GLU A 239 22.85 -14.16 14.61
N GLU A 240 21.61 -14.66 14.69
CA GLU A 240 20.41 -13.93 14.27
C GLU A 240 20.34 -12.52 14.88
N LYS A 241 20.71 -12.39 16.15
CA LYS A 241 20.76 -11.10 16.86
C LYS A 241 21.67 -10.09 16.18
N SER A 242 22.85 -10.51 15.72
CA SER A 242 23.82 -9.63 15.05
C SER A 242 23.29 -9.08 13.72
N LEU A 243 22.55 -9.90 12.96
CA LEU A 243 21.91 -9.47 11.72
C LEU A 243 20.77 -8.48 11.98
N ILE A 244 19.92 -8.78 12.95
CA ILE A 244 18.82 -7.91 13.36
C ILE A 244 19.34 -6.57 13.85
N GLU A 245 20.37 -6.55 14.71
CA GLU A 245 20.99 -5.31 15.19
C GLU A 245 21.57 -4.47 14.06
N ALA A 246 22.17 -5.09 13.03
CA ALA A 246 22.67 -4.36 11.88
C ALA A 246 21.55 -3.65 11.11
N ILE A 247 20.44 -4.34 10.85
CA ILE A 247 19.27 -3.76 10.16
C ILE A 247 18.60 -2.68 11.02
N GLN A 248 18.47 -2.93 12.33
CA GLN A 248 17.86 -2.01 13.27
C GLN A 248 18.63 -0.68 13.35
N ARG A 249 19.97 -0.70 13.27
CA ARG A 249 20.78 0.54 13.20
C ARG A 249 20.37 1.44 12.04
N PHE A 250 19.99 0.87 10.89
CA PHE A 250 19.52 1.65 9.73
C PHE A 250 18.09 2.15 9.93
N ILE A 251 17.22 1.33 10.52
CA ILE A 251 15.85 1.73 10.88
C ILE A 251 15.88 2.93 11.85
N ASP A 252 16.66 2.82 12.92
CA ASP A 252 16.79 3.86 13.95
C ASP A 252 17.43 5.15 13.41
N ALA A 253 18.34 5.03 12.44
CA ALA A 253 19.02 6.16 11.82
C ALA A 253 18.20 6.83 10.70
N ALA A 254 17.19 6.16 10.13
CA ALA A 254 16.50 6.58 8.92
C ALA A 254 15.91 7.99 9.02
N ASP A 255 15.25 8.28 10.15
CA ASP A 255 14.68 9.61 10.42
C ASP A 255 15.77 10.68 10.57
N ALA A 256 16.89 10.36 11.23
CA ALA A 256 18.01 11.28 11.39
C ALA A 256 18.71 11.58 10.05
N LEU A 257 18.87 10.58 9.19
CA LEU A 257 19.41 10.71 7.83
C LEU A 257 18.52 11.63 6.98
N SER A 258 17.20 11.42 7.01
CA SER A 258 16.23 12.24 6.29
C SER A 258 16.24 13.70 6.76
N ALA A 259 16.20 13.92 8.07
CA ALA A 259 16.25 15.25 8.67
C ALA A 259 17.58 15.99 8.45
N ALA A 260 18.67 15.26 8.16
CA ALA A 260 19.95 15.83 7.77
C ALA A 260 20.01 16.19 6.26
N GLY A 261 19.09 15.69 5.43
CA GLY A 261 19.07 15.95 3.99
C GLY A 261 19.76 14.89 3.13
N ILE A 262 19.99 13.70 3.69
CA ILE A 262 20.52 12.56 2.95
C ILE A 262 19.37 11.88 2.20
N SER A 263 19.51 11.72 0.88
CA SER A 263 18.52 11.07 0.03
C SER A 263 18.76 9.58 -0.15
N GLU A 264 20.01 9.16 -0.10
CA GLU A 264 20.41 7.77 -0.23
C GLU A 264 21.64 7.53 0.65
N PHE A 265 21.67 6.39 1.33
CA PHE A 265 22.75 5.97 2.19
C PHE A 265 22.87 4.45 2.12
N GLU A 266 23.81 3.94 1.36
CA GLU A 266 23.93 2.51 1.04
C GLU A 266 25.30 1.97 1.47
N VAL A 267 25.29 0.79 2.08
CA VAL A 267 26.48 -0.03 2.33
C VAL A 267 26.44 -1.23 1.41
N ASN A 268 27.41 -1.29 0.49
CA ASN A 268 27.54 -2.38 -0.47
C ASN A 268 29.01 -2.59 -0.87
N PRO A 269 29.70 -3.63 -0.37
CA PRO A 269 29.19 -4.69 0.50
C PRO A 269 29.33 -4.39 2.00
N MET A 270 28.35 -4.86 2.77
CA MET A 270 28.50 -5.26 4.17
C MET A 270 28.94 -6.72 4.19
N VAL A 271 30.10 -7.03 4.79
CA VAL A 271 30.65 -8.39 4.77
C VAL A 271 30.58 -9.09 6.12
N LEU A 272 30.41 -10.41 6.10
CA LEU A 272 30.69 -11.28 7.26
C LEU A 272 32.18 -11.63 7.28
N SER A 273 32.94 -11.03 8.20
CA SER A 273 34.36 -11.30 8.36
C SER A 273 34.63 -12.73 8.82
N LYS A 274 35.85 -13.22 8.62
CA LYS A 274 36.32 -14.50 9.20
C LYS A 274 36.33 -14.52 10.73
N THR A 275 36.23 -13.35 11.38
CA THR A 275 36.09 -13.23 12.85
C THR A 275 34.63 -13.32 13.30
N GLY A 276 33.67 -13.43 12.37
CA GLY A 276 32.24 -13.55 12.66
C GLY A 276 31.54 -12.19 12.84
N GLU A 277 32.17 -11.10 12.40
CA GLU A 277 31.65 -9.73 12.58
C GLU A 277 31.12 -9.17 11.26
N LEU A 278 30.10 -8.32 11.34
CA LEU A 278 29.58 -7.58 10.19
C LEU A 278 30.32 -6.27 10.02
N VAL A 279 31.01 -6.11 8.88
CA VAL A 279 31.86 -4.95 8.60
C VAL A 279 31.46 -4.28 7.28
N ALA A 280 31.20 -2.98 7.32
CA ALA A 280 30.86 -2.19 6.13
C ALA A 280 32.14 -1.83 5.36
N LEU A 281 32.33 -2.40 4.17
CA LEU A 281 33.55 -2.17 3.38
C LEU A 281 33.46 -0.95 2.49
N ASP A 282 32.27 -0.54 2.08
CA ASP A 282 32.05 0.65 1.26
C ASP A 282 30.77 1.38 1.70
N CYS A 283 30.67 2.65 1.34
CA CYS A 283 29.51 3.48 1.63
C CYS A 283 29.28 4.48 0.49
N LEU A 284 28.05 4.49 -0.02
CA LEU A 284 27.52 5.51 -0.93
C LEU A 284 26.55 6.40 -0.15
N ALA A 285 26.71 7.71 -0.23
CA ALA A 285 25.77 8.65 0.34
C ALA A 285 25.55 9.85 -0.57
N THR A 286 24.29 10.10 -0.93
CA THR A 286 23.90 11.22 -1.79
C THR A 286 23.06 12.24 -1.03
N LEU A 287 23.26 13.50 -1.39
CA LEU A 287 22.50 14.63 -0.89
C LEU A 287 21.54 15.06 -1.99
N LYS A 288 20.26 15.26 -1.63
CA LYS A 288 19.30 15.88 -2.52
C LYS A 288 18.44 16.83 -1.72
N GLU A 289 18.29 18.04 -2.23
CA GLU A 289 17.33 18.98 -1.67
C GLU A 289 15.93 18.56 -2.11
N PHE A 290 15.25 17.80 -1.25
CA PHE A 290 13.87 17.36 -1.48
C PHE A 290 12.84 18.22 -0.77
N ALA A 291 13.26 19.15 0.11
CA ALA A 291 12.36 19.99 0.89
C ALA A 291 12.97 21.36 1.20
N GLU A 292 12.22 22.43 0.96
CA GLU A 292 12.58 23.81 1.34
C GLU A 292 12.26 24.07 2.82
N ASN A 293 12.78 25.15 3.43
CA ASN A 293 12.38 25.51 4.80
C ASN A 293 10.95 26.05 4.83
N ALA A 294 10.15 25.61 5.81
CA ALA A 294 8.81 26.15 5.99
C ALA A 294 8.85 27.67 6.25
N PRO A 295 7.96 28.48 5.65
CA PRO A 295 7.96 29.93 5.86
C PRO A 295 7.61 30.27 7.32
N ALA A 296 8.43 31.13 7.94
CA ALA A 296 8.32 31.50 9.36
C ALA A 296 6.97 32.13 9.78
N ASN A 297 6.21 32.68 8.82
CA ASN A 297 4.95 33.41 9.06
C ASN A 297 3.75 32.88 8.24
N GLY A 298 3.78 31.65 7.72
CA GLY A 298 2.65 31.07 6.96
C GLY A 298 2.29 31.78 5.64
N SER A 299 3.00 32.86 5.26
CA SER A 299 2.77 33.59 4.02
C SER A 299 3.47 32.90 2.85
N ALA A 300 2.70 32.34 1.93
CA ALA A 300 3.12 31.66 0.71
C ALA A 300 3.67 32.63 -0.36
N GLN A 301 4.78 33.33 -0.07
CA GLN A 301 5.36 34.34 -0.96
C GLN A 301 6.58 33.89 -1.78
N SER A 302 7.05 32.64 -1.68
CA SER A 302 8.06 32.13 -2.62
C SER A 302 7.40 31.53 -3.88
N SER A 303 8.04 31.76 -5.03
CA SER A 303 7.61 31.46 -6.41
C SER A 303 6.62 30.29 -6.57
N SER A 304 5.42 30.64 -7.01
CA SER A 304 4.22 29.81 -7.21
C SER A 304 4.35 28.62 -8.16
N GLN A 305 5.49 28.44 -8.84
CA GLN A 305 5.76 27.28 -9.68
C GLN A 305 6.23 26.04 -8.89
N ASN A 306 6.78 26.20 -7.67
CA ASN A 306 7.31 25.09 -6.86
C ASN A 306 6.36 24.58 -5.76
N LEU A 307 5.28 25.30 -5.46
CA LEU A 307 4.31 24.92 -4.41
C LEU A 307 3.60 23.57 -4.65
N ILE A 308 3.65 23.05 -5.88
CA ILE A 308 3.09 21.74 -6.26
C ILE A 308 3.98 20.58 -5.79
N GLN A 309 5.27 20.81 -5.46
CA GLN A 309 6.16 19.77 -4.93
C GLN A 309 6.16 19.70 -3.39
N SER A 310 5.55 20.69 -2.71
CA SER A 310 5.07 20.82 -1.30
C SER A 310 5.81 20.14 -0.13
N LEU A 311 6.97 19.55 -0.34
CA LEU A 311 7.81 19.08 0.76
C LEU A 311 8.52 20.28 1.37
N VAL A 312 8.26 20.51 2.65
CA VAL A 312 8.99 21.49 3.46
C VAL A 312 9.62 20.80 4.66
N ARG A 313 10.62 21.44 5.26
CA ARG A 313 11.19 21.00 6.53
C ARG A 313 10.38 21.57 7.68
N ASP A 314 9.97 20.70 8.58
CA ASP A 314 9.40 21.10 9.87
C ASP A 314 10.48 21.64 10.83
N SER A 315 10.09 21.98 12.07
CA SER A 315 11.02 22.51 13.08
C SER A 315 12.14 21.55 13.48
N GLU A 316 11.98 20.25 13.26
CA GLU A 316 13.00 19.23 13.56
C GLU A 316 13.83 18.85 12.31
N GLY A 317 13.49 19.40 11.15
CA GLY A 317 14.17 19.20 9.87
C GLY A 317 13.55 18.11 8.98
N PHE A 318 12.43 17.51 9.39
CA PHE A 318 11.78 16.43 8.65
C PHE A 318 11.08 16.96 7.41
N PRO A 319 11.20 16.24 6.28
CA PRO A 319 10.32 16.45 5.15
C PRO A 319 8.88 16.16 5.54
N ILE A 320 8.04 17.16 5.37
CA ILE A 320 6.59 17.04 5.52
C ILE A 320 5.94 17.59 4.26
N ASN A 321 4.80 17.01 3.87
CA ASN A 321 4.00 17.59 2.80
C ASN A 321 3.12 18.72 3.39
N PHE A 322 3.54 19.97 3.22
CA PHE A 322 2.89 21.13 3.85
C PHE A 322 1.41 21.24 3.46
N ALA A 323 1.12 21.07 2.16
CA ALA A 323 -0.24 21.09 1.65
C ALA A 323 -1.08 19.98 2.29
N GLN A 324 -0.48 18.81 2.55
CA GLN A 324 -1.14 17.72 3.26
C GLN A 324 -1.49 18.09 4.71
N HIS A 325 -0.55 18.70 5.43
CA HIS A 325 -0.66 19.01 6.86
C HIS A 325 -1.68 20.09 7.23
N ILE A 326 -1.88 21.10 6.39
CA ILE A 326 -2.76 22.23 6.70
C ILE A 326 -4.25 21.97 6.39
N ARG A 327 -4.59 20.79 5.85
CA ARG A 327 -5.96 20.49 5.41
C ARG A 327 -6.88 20.15 6.58
N PRO A 328 -8.13 20.64 6.57
CA PRO A 328 -9.11 20.28 7.58
C PRO A 328 -9.74 18.91 7.25
N VAL A 329 -8.97 17.82 7.34
CA VAL A 329 -9.39 16.46 6.94
C VAL A 329 -10.63 15.94 7.68
N ASN A 330 -10.93 16.48 8.87
CA ASN A 330 -12.18 16.20 9.58
C ASN A 330 -13.44 16.68 8.83
N GLN A 331 -13.30 17.52 7.81
CA GLN A 331 -14.39 17.96 6.94
C GLN A 331 -14.80 16.92 5.91
N ILE A 332 -14.12 15.77 5.79
CA ILE A 332 -14.55 14.64 4.95
C ILE A 332 -16.00 14.23 5.26
N LYS A 333 -16.48 14.42 6.50
CA LYS A 333 -17.90 14.22 6.86
C LYS A 333 -18.88 14.97 5.96
N HIS A 334 -18.53 16.18 5.49
CA HIS A 334 -19.40 16.99 4.64
C HIS A 334 -19.41 16.48 3.19
N ILE A 335 -18.42 15.68 2.80
CA ILE A 335 -18.41 14.94 1.54
C ILE A 335 -19.27 13.69 1.69
N LEU A 336 -19.07 12.90 2.75
CA LEU A 336 -19.72 11.60 2.90
C LEU A 336 -21.18 11.69 3.36
N GLU A 337 -21.53 12.66 4.19
CA GLU A 337 -22.88 12.83 4.74
C GLU A 337 -23.35 14.30 4.64
N PRO A 338 -23.47 14.86 3.42
CA PRO A 338 -23.92 16.23 3.22
C PRO A 338 -25.40 16.40 3.58
N SER A 339 -25.73 17.52 4.21
CA SER A 339 -27.11 17.99 4.45
C SER A 339 -27.53 19.11 3.49
N SER A 340 -26.60 19.62 2.66
CA SER A 340 -26.87 20.56 1.57
C SER A 340 -25.89 20.36 0.41
N VAL A 341 -26.38 20.56 -0.82
CA VAL A 341 -25.58 20.40 -2.05
C VAL A 341 -25.76 21.61 -2.95
N ALA A 342 -24.67 22.07 -3.55
CA ALA A 342 -24.69 23.06 -4.63
C ALA A 342 -24.06 22.47 -5.89
N ILE A 343 -24.62 22.76 -7.06
CA ILE A 343 -24.09 22.25 -8.34
C ILE A 343 -23.90 23.41 -9.31
N ILE A 344 -22.70 23.54 -9.88
CA ILE A 344 -22.44 24.41 -11.03
C ILE A 344 -22.22 23.57 -12.29
N GLY A 345 -22.76 24.01 -13.42
CA GLY A 345 -22.67 23.29 -14.69
C GLY A 345 -23.91 22.45 -15.04
N VAL A 346 -25.05 22.67 -14.38
CA VAL A 346 -26.33 22.03 -14.76
C VAL A 346 -26.90 22.72 -16.00
N SER A 347 -27.21 21.93 -17.04
CA SER A 347 -27.93 22.43 -18.22
C SER A 347 -29.44 22.48 -17.97
N GLU A 348 -30.08 23.58 -18.37
CA GLU A 348 -31.53 23.75 -18.29
C GLU A 348 -32.26 22.96 -19.39
N LYS A 349 -31.68 22.91 -20.60
CA LYS A 349 -32.33 22.42 -21.81
C LYS A 349 -31.92 21.00 -22.21
N THR A 350 -30.70 20.61 -21.90
CA THR A 350 -30.09 19.36 -22.40
C THR A 350 -29.64 18.47 -21.27
N ILE A 351 -29.51 17.17 -21.53
CA ILE A 351 -28.86 16.25 -20.61
C ILE A 351 -27.35 16.42 -20.76
N ASN A 352 -26.72 16.99 -19.73
CA ASN A 352 -25.27 17.02 -19.55
C ASN A 352 -24.90 16.36 -18.20
N ASN A 353 -23.61 16.22 -17.91
CA ASN A 353 -23.14 15.55 -16.68
C ASN A 353 -23.74 16.19 -15.41
N GLY A 354 -23.80 17.52 -15.32
CA GLY A 354 -24.43 18.21 -14.19
C GLY A 354 -25.93 17.90 -14.04
N ARG A 355 -26.65 17.75 -15.17
CA ARG A 355 -28.05 17.34 -15.20
C ARG A 355 -28.25 15.89 -14.74
N ILE A 356 -27.33 14.99 -15.10
CA ILE A 356 -27.34 13.59 -14.63
C ILE A 356 -27.10 13.54 -13.13
N ILE A 357 -26.09 14.26 -12.63
CA ILE A 357 -25.80 14.35 -11.20
C ILE A 357 -27.02 14.84 -10.42
N LEU A 358 -27.65 15.93 -10.86
CA LEU A 358 -28.86 16.44 -10.22
C LEU A 358 -29.94 15.35 -10.12
N ARG A 359 -30.22 14.64 -11.22
CA ARG A 359 -31.23 13.56 -11.22
C ARG A 359 -30.87 12.41 -10.29
N ASN A 360 -29.61 12.00 -10.28
CA ASN A 360 -29.14 10.93 -9.39
C ASN A 360 -29.30 11.32 -7.91
N LEU A 361 -29.08 12.59 -7.53
CA LEU A 361 -29.40 13.08 -6.18
C LEU A 361 -30.89 12.94 -5.86
N LEU A 362 -31.76 13.35 -6.79
CA LEU A 362 -33.21 13.27 -6.62
C LEU A 362 -33.72 11.84 -6.51
N GLU A 363 -33.20 10.94 -7.35
CA GLU A 363 -33.54 9.51 -7.35
C GLU A 363 -33.08 8.79 -6.08
N ASN A 364 -32.04 9.30 -5.40
CA ASN A 364 -31.60 8.84 -4.09
C ASN A 364 -32.35 9.50 -2.92
N ASN A 365 -33.41 10.27 -3.20
CA ASN A 365 -34.25 10.98 -2.23
C ASN A 365 -33.50 12.06 -1.42
N PHE A 366 -32.49 12.70 -2.01
CA PHE A 366 -31.91 13.90 -1.41
C PHE A 366 -32.93 15.05 -1.39
N ASP A 367 -32.95 15.83 -0.31
CA ASP A 367 -33.95 16.89 -0.14
C ASP A 367 -33.77 18.00 -1.18
N LYS A 368 -34.77 18.14 -2.06
CA LYS A 368 -34.82 19.17 -3.13
C LYS A 368 -34.64 20.59 -2.61
N SER A 369 -35.15 20.88 -1.41
CA SER A 369 -35.05 22.22 -0.80
C SER A 369 -33.63 22.56 -0.34
N ARG A 370 -32.76 21.55 -0.25
CA ARG A 370 -31.35 21.64 0.16
C ARG A 370 -30.39 21.50 -1.03
N ILE A 371 -30.91 21.52 -2.26
CA ILE A 371 -30.14 21.49 -3.49
C ILE A 371 -30.21 22.87 -4.17
N TYR A 372 -29.04 23.46 -4.39
CA TYR A 372 -28.89 24.74 -5.06
C TYR A 372 -28.15 24.58 -6.39
N ILE A 373 -28.56 25.34 -7.40
CA ILE A 373 -27.94 25.29 -8.73
C ILE A 373 -27.36 26.67 -9.05
N ILE A 374 -26.06 26.73 -9.33
CA ILE A 374 -25.42 27.99 -9.73
C ILE A 374 -25.69 28.20 -11.22
N LYS A 375 -26.64 29.08 -11.53
CA LYS A 375 -27.10 29.35 -12.90
C LYS A 375 -27.68 30.77 -13.02
N PRO A 376 -26.93 31.74 -13.56
CA PRO A 376 -27.46 33.07 -13.87
C PRO A 376 -28.69 32.99 -14.78
N GLY A 377 -29.72 33.76 -14.45
CA GLY A 377 -30.92 33.94 -15.28
C GLY A 377 -32.00 32.87 -15.13
N ALA A 378 -31.78 31.79 -14.38
CA ALA A 378 -32.79 30.79 -14.06
C ALA A 378 -33.22 30.91 -12.58
N GLN A 379 -34.48 30.63 -12.28
CA GLN A 379 -34.99 30.58 -10.89
C GLN A 379 -35.09 29.17 -10.34
N TRP A 380 -35.48 28.20 -11.18
CA TRP A 380 -35.72 26.82 -10.78
C TRP A 380 -35.31 25.84 -11.87
N ILE A 381 -34.73 24.71 -11.48
CA ILE A 381 -34.38 23.59 -12.38
C ILE A 381 -34.71 22.27 -11.64
N ASP A 382 -35.57 21.42 -12.21
CA ASP A 382 -36.13 20.19 -11.58
C ASP A 382 -36.68 20.38 -10.15
N GLY A 383 -37.22 21.58 -9.88
CA GLY A 383 -37.76 21.94 -8.57
C GLY A 383 -36.70 22.31 -7.52
N CYS A 384 -35.43 22.43 -7.91
CA CYS A 384 -34.34 22.91 -7.06
C CYS A 384 -34.05 24.39 -7.35
N GLN A 385 -33.68 25.14 -6.32
CA GLN A 385 -33.50 26.59 -6.40
C GLN A 385 -32.24 26.96 -7.19
N CYS A 386 -32.34 27.91 -8.10
CA CYS A 386 -31.18 28.49 -8.78
C CYS A 386 -30.73 29.80 -8.12
N VAL A 387 -29.41 29.98 -8.00
CA VAL A 387 -28.77 31.24 -7.58
C VAL A 387 -27.81 31.72 -8.67
N PRO A 388 -27.59 33.04 -8.84
CA PRO A 388 -26.80 33.55 -9.94
C PRO A 388 -25.30 33.28 -9.80
N ASP A 389 -24.78 33.22 -8.58
CA ASP A 389 -23.34 33.07 -8.29
C ASP A 389 -23.11 32.41 -6.92
N VAL A 390 -21.84 32.13 -6.60
CA VAL A 390 -21.41 31.50 -5.34
C VAL A 390 -21.74 32.37 -4.13
N GLN A 391 -21.57 33.69 -4.23
CA GLN A 391 -21.82 34.62 -3.12
C GLN A 391 -23.29 34.61 -2.69
N SER A 392 -24.19 34.45 -3.68
CA SER A 392 -25.64 34.42 -3.51
C SER A 392 -26.18 33.13 -2.88
N LEU A 393 -25.34 32.14 -2.59
CA LEU A 393 -25.76 30.96 -1.83
C LEU A 393 -26.31 31.38 -0.46
N PRO A 394 -27.50 30.89 -0.06
CA PRO A 394 -28.16 31.35 1.16
C PRO A 394 -27.48 30.85 2.44
N GLU A 395 -26.64 29.81 2.33
CA GLU A 395 -25.92 29.20 3.44
C GLU A 395 -24.54 28.70 2.99
N LYS A 396 -23.73 28.25 3.95
CA LYS A 396 -22.50 27.51 3.66
C LYS A 396 -22.88 26.06 3.37
N ILE A 397 -22.53 25.59 2.17
CA ILE A 397 -22.96 24.30 1.65
C ILE A 397 -22.01 23.20 2.10
N ASP A 398 -22.54 22.01 2.42
CA ASP A 398 -21.71 20.87 2.79
C ASP A 398 -20.89 20.37 1.61
N LEU A 399 -21.55 20.11 0.47
CA LEU A 399 -20.93 19.59 -0.75
C LEU A 399 -21.21 20.47 -1.97
N PHE A 400 -20.17 21.08 -2.53
CA PHE A 400 -20.25 21.84 -3.77
C PHE A 400 -19.71 21.01 -4.94
N VAL A 401 -20.55 20.67 -5.92
CA VAL A 401 -20.18 19.86 -7.08
C VAL A 401 -19.88 20.75 -8.29
N VAL A 402 -18.65 20.67 -8.78
CA VAL A 402 -18.17 21.47 -9.92
C VAL A 402 -18.17 20.64 -11.19
N VAL A 403 -18.95 21.04 -12.20
CA VAL A 403 -19.11 20.32 -13.48
C VAL A 403 -19.02 21.28 -14.67
N ILE A 404 -18.04 22.18 -14.64
CA ILE A 404 -17.79 23.19 -15.69
C ILE A 404 -16.47 22.93 -16.43
N PRO A 405 -16.25 23.50 -17.63
CA PRO A 405 -14.98 23.35 -18.33
C PRO A 405 -13.77 23.85 -17.52
N ALA A 406 -12.60 23.24 -17.74
CA ALA A 406 -11.37 23.47 -16.96
C ALA A 406 -10.99 24.96 -16.77
N LEU A 407 -11.17 25.79 -17.80
CA LEU A 407 -10.84 27.21 -17.76
C LEU A 407 -11.61 28.02 -16.70
N GLY A 408 -12.82 27.58 -16.32
CA GLY A 408 -13.66 28.27 -15.32
C GLY A 408 -13.48 27.74 -13.89
N ILE A 409 -12.76 26.63 -13.71
CA ILE A 409 -12.62 26.00 -12.39
C ILE A 409 -11.82 26.87 -11.43
N PRO A 410 -10.65 27.43 -11.79
CA PRO A 410 -9.82 28.15 -10.83
C PRO A 410 -10.50 29.37 -10.22
N SER A 411 -11.20 30.18 -11.03
CA SER A 411 -11.96 31.34 -10.54
C SER A 411 -13.11 30.90 -9.63
N THR A 412 -13.81 29.82 -9.99
CA THR A 412 -14.90 29.27 -9.17
C THR A 412 -14.39 28.79 -7.81
N LEU A 413 -13.28 28.05 -7.77
CA LEU A 413 -12.67 27.59 -6.52
C LEU A 413 -12.13 28.75 -5.69
N ALA A 414 -11.53 29.76 -6.33
CA ALA A 414 -11.10 30.98 -5.64
C ALA A 414 -12.27 31.74 -5.02
N ASP A 415 -13.42 31.82 -5.71
CA ASP A 415 -14.63 32.46 -5.17
C ASP A 415 -15.24 31.65 -4.01
N ILE A 416 -15.28 30.32 -4.12
CA ILE A 416 -15.73 29.44 -3.02
C ILE A 416 -14.85 29.65 -1.79
N ALA A 417 -13.53 29.71 -1.96
CA ALA A 417 -12.58 29.94 -0.88
C ALA A 417 -12.73 31.36 -0.29
N ARG A 418 -12.79 32.39 -1.14
CA ARG A 418 -12.88 33.80 -0.72
C ARG A 418 -14.18 34.11 0.04
N TYR A 419 -15.31 33.59 -0.43
CA TYR A 419 -16.61 33.80 0.21
C TYR A 419 -16.92 32.79 1.32
N ASP A 420 -16.07 31.77 1.49
CA ASP A 420 -16.22 30.68 2.47
C ASP A 420 -17.62 29.99 2.42
N LYS A 421 -18.10 29.73 1.20
CA LYS A 421 -19.47 29.25 0.94
C LYS A 421 -19.62 27.73 0.85
N ALA A 422 -18.53 26.97 0.97
CA ALA A 422 -18.59 25.51 1.00
C ALA A 422 -17.61 24.92 2.02
N TRP A 423 -18.00 23.84 2.69
CA TRP A 423 -17.12 23.00 3.49
C TRP A 423 -16.30 22.05 2.61
N SER A 424 -16.91 21.53 1.55
CA SER A 424 -16.22 20.64 0.64
C SER A 424 -16.61 20.87 -0.82
N VAL A 425 -15.70 20.51 -1.71
CA VAL A 425 -15.87 20.58 -3.15
C VAL A 425 -15.59 19.22 -3.78
N LEU A 426 -16.49 18.78 -4.66
CA LEU A 426 -16.28 17.64 -5.54
C LEU A 426 -15.98 18.13 -6.95
N LEU A 427 -14.75 17.91 -7.40
CA LEU A 427 -14.25 18.42 -8.66
C LEU A 427 -14.24 17.32 -9.73
N ILE A 428 -15.28 17.34 -10.57
CA ILE A 428 -15.52 16.32 -11.61
C ILE A 428 -14.55 16.43 -12.81
N PRO A 429 -14.33 17.60 -13.43
CA PRO A 429 -13.52 17.71 -14.64
C PRO A 429 -12.02 17.52 -14.35
N GLY A 430 -11.31 16.93 -15.31
CA GLY A 430 -9.84 16.97 -15.39
C GLY A 430 -9.33 18.09 -16.28
N GLY A 431 -8.02 18.10 -16.55
CA GLY A 431 -7.36 19.04 -17.47
C GLY A 431 -6.82 20.32 -16.82
N LEU A 432 -6.61 20.29 -15.50
CA LEU A 432 -5.98 21.39 -14.75
C LEU A 432 -4.48 21.15 -14.55
N GLU A 433 -4.09 19.95 -14.11
CA GLU A 433 -2.69 19.55 -13.88
C GLU A 433 -2.09 18.86 -15.12
N GLU A 434 -2.93 18.37 -16.03
CA GLU A 434 -2.54 17.48 -17.13
C GLU A 434 -2.19 18.23 -18.43
N LYS A 435 -2.45 19.55 -18.51
CA LYS A 435 -2.30 20.35 -19.74
C LYS A 435 -1.31 21.48 -19.55
N GLN A 436 -0.31 21.57 -20.43
CA GLN A 436 0.64 22.69 -20.47
C GLN A 436 -0.07 24.04 -20.71
N GLY A 437 0.30 25.09 -19.98
CA GLY A 437 -0.24 26.45 -20.12
C GLY A 437 -1.33 26.84 -19.11
N SER A 438 -1.67 25.98 -18.14
CA SER A 438 -2.62 26.28 -17.05
C SER A 438 -1.96 26.77 -15.76
N GLU A 439 -0.62 26.88 -15.73
CA GLU A 439 0.17 26.98 -14.49
C GLU A 439 -0.14 28.25 -13.69
N SER A 440 -0.30 29.40 -14.36
CA SER A 440 -0.61 30.67 -13.70
C SER A 440 -2.00 30.69 -13.07
N ILE A 441 -2.98 30.07 -13.73
CA ILE A 441 -4.38 30.05 -13.27
C ILE A 441 -4.54 29.06 -12.09
N VAL A 442 -3.84 27.92 -12.13
CA VAL A 442 -3.77 26.97 -11.01
C VAL A 442 -3.07 27.60 -9.80
N ALA A 443 -2.03 28.41 -10.02
CA ALA A 443 -1.34 29.12 -8.93
C ALA A 443 -2.24 30.10 -8.18
N ASP A 444 -3.11 30.84 -8.88
CA ASP A 444 -4.05 31.78 -8.25
C ASP A 444 -5.11 31.07 -7.41
N MET A 445 -5.62 29.94 -7.89
CA MET A 445 -6.54 29.07 -7.13
C MET A 445 -5.89 28.54 -5.87
N ASN A 446 -4.67 28.00 -5.97
CA ASN A 446 -3.92 27.46 -4.83
C ASN A 446 -3.64 28.54 -3.78
N ARG A 447 -3.31 29.76 -4.22
CA ARG A 447 -3.11 30.91 -3.33
C ARG A 447 -4.39 31.26 -2.57
N ALA A 448 -5.53 31.36 -3.26
CA ALA A 448 -6.81 31.66 -2.61
C ALA A 448 -7.21 30.58 -1.58
N LEU A 449 -6.97 29.31 -1.89
CA LEU A 449 -7.20 28.20 -0.95
C LEU A 449 -6.29 28.28 0.27
N ALA A 450 -4.99 28.55 0.06
CA ALA A 450 -4.02 28.69 1.14
C ALA A 450 -4.34 29.88 2.06
N GLU A 451 -4.67 31.03 1.49
CA GLU A 451 -5.09 32.24 2.23
C GLU A 451 -6.34 31.97 3.06
N ALA A 452 -7.37 31.34 2.48
CA ALA A 452 -8.58 30.98 3.22
C ALA A 452 -8.29 29.99 4.36
N ARG A 453 -7.47 28.97 4.12
CA ARG A 453 -7.09 27.97 5.14
C ARG A 453 -6.27 28.57 6.28
N ALA A 454 -5.43 29.55 6.00
CA ALA A 454 -4.68 30.28 7.03
C ALA A 454 -5.61 31.05 8.00
N GLU A 455 -6.81 31.43 7.55
CA GLU A 455 -7.85 32.04 8.39
C GLU A 455 -8.81 31.01 9.05
N GLY A 456 -8.53 29.71 8.92
CA GLY A 456 -9.41 28.64 9.37
C GLY A 456 -10.66 28.43 8.51
N LYS A 457 -10.67 28.98 7.29
CA LYS A 457 -11.75 28.88 6.29
C LYS A 457 -11.35 27.96 5.13
N GLY A 458 -12.18 27.94 4.08
CA GLY A 458 -11.85 27.32 2.80
C GLY A 458 -12.22 25.85 2.73
N PRO A 459 -12.61 25.35 1.54
CA PRO A 459 -13.12 24.00 1.40
C PRO A 459 -12.02 22.95 1.38
N LEU A 460 -12.41 21.73 1.73
CA LEU A 460 -11.71 20.50 1.36
C LEU A 460 -12.07 20.10 -0.08
N ILE A 461 -11.12 19.62 -0.90
CA ILE A 461 -11.40 19.27 -2.29
C ILE A 461 -11.19 17.77 -2.54
N ASN A 462 -12.20 17.10 -3.08
CA ASN A 462 -12.07 15.76 -3.66
C ASN A 462 -12.01 15.87 -5.18
N GLY A 463 -11.02 15.25 -5.80
CA GLY A 463 -10.96 15.12 -7.25
C GLY A 463 -9.91 16.00 -7.91
N GLY A 464 -10.35 16.67 -8.98
CA GLY A 464 -9.58 16.77 -10.21
C GLY A 464 -9.77 15.46 -10.98
N ASN A 465 -10.50 15.49 -12.08
CA ASN A 465 -10.78 14.30 -12.91
C ASN A 465 -11.44 13.12 -12.14
N CYS A 466 -12.34 13.38 -11.19
CA CYS A 466 -13.09 12.30 -10.52
C CYS A 466 -14.44 12.05 -11.18
N LEU A 467 -15.00 10.84 -10.98
CA LEU A 467 -16.31 10.49 -11.52
C LEU A 467 -17.47 10.92 -10.61
N GLY A 468 -17.18 11.09 -9.33
CA GLY A 468 -18.13 11.39 -8.27
C GLY A 468 -18.03 10.41 -7.10
N ILE A 469 -18.97 10.51 -6.17
CA ILE A 469 -19.04 9.69 -4.96
C ILE A 469 -20.48 9.22 -4.78
N ARG A 470 -20.64 7.98 -4.32
CA ARG A 470 -21.90 7.48 -3.77
C ARG A 470 -21.70 7.22 -2.29
N SER A 471 -22.59 7.78 -1.48
CA SER A 471 -22.68 7.51 -0.05
C SER A 471 -24.08 7.06 0.29
N VAL A 472 -24.20 5.83 0.80
CA VAL A 472 -25.46 5.31 1.29
C VAL A 472 -25.94 6.06 2.55
N PRO A 473 -25.12 6.29 3.59
CA PRO A 473 -25.56 7.05 4.75
C PRO A 473 -25.87 8.52 4.40
N GLY A 474 -25.11 9.11 3.47
CA GLY A 474 -25.36 10.46 2.94
C GLY A 474 -26.54 10.57 1.98
N LYS A 475 -27.17 9.44 1.59
CA LYS A 475 -28.34 9.36 0.70
C LYS A 475 -28.14 10.08 -0.64
N TYR A 476 -26.96 9.97 -1.23
CA TYR A 476 -26.66 10.70 -2.45
C TYR A 476 -25.74 9.92 -3.40
N ASN A 477 -25.85 10.24 -4.69
CA ASN A 477 -25.04 9.71 -5.77
C ASN A 477 -24.67 10.85 -6.74
N THR A 478 -23.39 11.22 -6.80
CA THR A 478 -22.86 12.21 -7.76
C THR A 478 -22.13 11.60 -8.93
N LEU A 479 -22.18 10.28 -9.12
CA LEU A 479 -21.66 9.65 -10.33
C LEU A 479 -22.46 10.18 -11.52
N PHE A 480 -21.80 10.70 -12.55
CA PHE A 480 -22.49 11.20 -13.75
C PHE A 480 -22.93 10.08 -14.71
N ILE A 481 -23.35 8.94 -14.18
CA ILE A 481 -23.88 7.78 -14.92
C ILE A 481 -25.35 7.60 -14.54
N PRO A 482 -26.30 7.58 -15.50
CA PRO A 482 -27.71 7.35 -15.20
C PRO A 482 -27.97 5.94 -14.62
N GLU A 483 -28.94 5.82 -13.72
CA GLU A 483 -29.30 4.56 -13.04
C GLU A 483 -29.66 3.42 -14.01
N TYR A 484 -30.26 3.72 -15.17
CA TYR A 484 -30.57 2.69 -16.18
C TYR A 484 -29.34 2.13 -16.91
N LYS A 485 -28.18 2.80 -16.82
CA LYS A 485 -26.89 2.32 -17.33
C LYS A 485 -26.06 1.64 -16.25
N LEU A 486 -26.22 2.05 -15.01
CA LEU A 486 -25.55 1.46 -13.85
C LEU A 486 -26.55 1.44 -12.69
N PRO A 487 -27.36 0.38 -12.58
CA PRO A 487 -28.26 0.21 -11.46
C PRO A 487 -27.43 0.07 -10.19
N MET A 488 -27.68 0.94 -9.21
CA MET A 488 -26.95 0.88 -7.94
C MET A 488 -27.50 -0.27 -7.09
N PRO A 489 -26.62 -1.06 -6.46
CA PRO A 489 -27.06 -2.07 -5.49
C PRO A 489 -27.95 -1.46 -4.40
N LYS A 490 -28.97 -2.20 -4.00
CA LYS A 490 -29.96 -1.81 -2.98
C LYS A 490 -30.04 -2.89 -1.90
N GLY A 491 -30.61 -2.55 -0.74
CA GLY A 491 -30.79 -3.49 0.37
C GLY A 491 -29.80 -3.27 1.50
N LYS A 492 -29.37 -4.35 2.17
CA LYS A 492 -28.43 -4.32 3.29
C LYS A 492 -27.19 -3.52 2.91
N ILE A 493 -26.77 -2.60 3.78
CA ILE A 493 -25.52 -1.87 3.60
C ILE A 493 -24.40 -2.81 3.99
N GLU A 494 -23.48 -3.06 3.06
CA GLU A 494 -22.33 -3.90 3.31
C GLU A 494 -21.16 -3.07 3.89
N PRO A 495 -20.32 -3.66 4.76
CA PRO A 495 -19.26 -2.97 5.51
C PRO A 495 -18.02 -2.67 4.64
N LEU A 496 -18.27 -2.19 3.41
CA LEU A 496 -17.30 -1.96 2.35
C LEU A 496 -17.19 -0.48 2.01
N ALA A 497 -15.97 0.02 2.00
CA ALA A 497 -15.58 1.26 1.33
C ALA A 497 -14.76 0.95 0.08
N LEU A 498 -15.26 1.32 -1.09
CA LEU A 498 -14.50 1.27 -2.35
C LEU A 498 -13.86 2.64 -2.60
N ILE A 499 -12.53 2.73 -2.55
CA ILE A 499 -11.75 3.94 -2.77
C ILE A 499 -10.93 3.77 -4.05
N SER A 500 -11.11 4.65 -5.03
CA SER A 500 -10.44 4.48 -6.32
C SER A 500 -9.99 5.80 -6.92
N GLN A 501 -8.75 5.85 -7.42
CA GLN A 501 -8.31 6.95 -8.27
C GLN A 501 -9.06 6.97 -9.61
N SER A 502 -9.25 5.81 -10.23
CA SER A 502 -9.92 5.69 -11.52
C SER A 502 -11.43 5.55 -11.37
N GLY A 503 -12.17 6.54 -11.84
CA GLY A 503 -13.63 6.51 -11.88
C GLY A 503 -14.20 5.32 -12.66
N ALA A 504 -13.64 5.05 -13.84
CA ALA A 504 -14.04 3.91 -14.69
C ALA A 504 -13.77 2.57 -13.99
N PHE A 505 -12.67 2.47 -13.24
CA PHE A 505 -12.38 1.28 -12.44
C PHE A 505 -13.47 1.05 -11.39
N ALA A 506 -13.86 2.09 -10.65
CA ALA A 506 -14.87 2.00 -9.59
C ALA A 506 -16.24 1.56 -10.11
N ILE A 507 -16.77 2.21 -11.17
CA ILE A 507 -18.09 1.84 -11.71
C ILE A 507 -18.13 0.44 -12.32
N THR A 508 -17.00 -0.01 -12.88
CA THR A 508 -16.89 -1.39 -13.38
C THR A 508 -17.03 -2.39 -12.23
N ARG A 509 -16.55 -2.05 -11.02
CA ARG A 509 -16.63 -2.92 -9.83
C ARG A 509 -18.02 -2.90 -9.24
N ILE A 510 -18.62 -1.73 -9.14
CA ILE A 510 -20.05 -1.61 -8.77
C ILE A 510 -20.90 -2.47 -9.72
N SER A 511 -20.65 -2.40 -11.03
CA SER A 511 -21.41 -3.18 -12.03
C SER A 511 -21.17 -4.69 -11.92
N LYS A 512 -19.96 -5.13 -11.58
CA LYS A 512 -19.62 -6.55 -11.41
C LYS A 512 -20.13 -7.14 -10.10
N HIS A 513 -20.40 -6.29 -9.11
CA HIS A 513 -20.83 -6.68 -7.76
C HIS A 513 -22.25 -6.18 -7.46
N PRO A 514 -23.28 -6.57 -8.24
CA PRO A 514 -24.63 -6.02 -8.11
C PRO A 514 -25.31 -6.35 -6.78
N ASN A 515 -24.83 -7.38 -6.07
CA ASN A 515 -25.32 -7.82 -4.77
C ASN A 515 -24.62 -7.12 -3.58
N ILE A 516 -23.57 -6.33 -3.82
CA ILE A 516 -22.80 -5.68 -2.77
C ILE A 516 -23.15 -4.20 -2.73
N ASN A 517 -24.02 -3.82 -1.80
CA ASN A 517 -24.35 -2.43 -1.56
C ASN A 517 -23.35 -1.78 -0.60
N ALA A 518 -22.17 -1.48 -1.14
CA ALA A 518 -21.09 -0.81 -0.42
C ALA A 518 -21.57 0.48 0.27
N LYS A 519 -21.16 0.67 1.53
CA LYS A 519 -21.47 1.87 2.31
C LYS A 519 -21.00 3.15 1.61
N TYR A 520 -19.78 3.09 1.05
CA TYR A 520 -19.20 4.17 0.27
C TYR A 520 -18.55 3.67 -1.03
N ALA A 521 -18.76 4.42 -2.11
CA ALA A 521 -17.96 4.31 -3.33
C ALA A 521 -17.39 5.69 -3.67
N ILE A 522 -16.08 5.83 -3.50
CA ILE A 522 -15.36 7.10 -3.52
C ILE A 522 -14.40 7.10 -4.69
N THR A 523 -14.57 8.03 -5.64
CA THR A 523 -13.59 8.28 -6.68
C THR A 523 -12.82 9.55 -6.38
N ILE A 524 -11.50 9.44 -6.24
CA ILE A 524 -10.64 10.54 -5.76
C ILE A 524 -9.91 11.27 -6.90
N GLY A 525 -9.94 10.71 -8.11
CA GLY A 525 -9.29 11.30 -9.28
C GLY A 525 -7.79 11.50 -9.08
N ASN A 526 -7.29 12.66 -9.53
CA ASN A 526 -5.87 13.01 -9.50
C ASN A 526 -5.34 13.36 -8.10
N GLN A 527 -6.20 13.38 -7.08
CA GLN A 527 -5.84 13.75 -5.71
C GLN A 527 -5.32 15.19 -5.60
N MET A 528 -6.00 16.14 -6.24
CA MET A 528 -5.58 17.55 -6.26
C MET A 528 -5.48 18.15 -4.84
N ASP A 529 -6.30 17.65 -3.93
CA ASP A 529 -6.24 17.96 -2.51
C ASP A 529 -6.34 16.65 -1.73
N LEU A 530 -7.53 16.06 -1.51
CA LEU A 530 -7.68 14.78 -0.80
C LEU A 530 -6.99 13.60 -1.50
N THR A 531 -6.39 12.72 -0.69
CA THR A 531 -5.60 11.57 -1.16
C THR A 531 -6.15 10.22 -0.67
N VAL A 532 -5.57 9.11 -1.15
CA VAL A 532 -5.88 7.75 -0.65
C VAL A 532 -5.62 7.66 0.85
N GLY A 533 -4.47 8.16 1.31
CA GLY A 533 -4.10 8.12 2.72
C GLY A 533 -5.07 8.87 3.62
N ASP A 534 -5.61 10.00 3.19
CA ASP A 534 -6.62 10.75 3.97
C ASP A 534 -7.92 9.98 4.14
N TYR A 535 -8.40 9.31 3.09
CA TYR A 535 -9.63 8.52 3.17
C TYR A 535 -9.45 7.27 4.03
N LEU A 536 -8.32 6.57 3.92
CA LEU A 536 -8.06 5.41 4.77
C LEU A 536 -7.99 5.81 6.25
N ASP A 537 -7.24 6.86 6.57
CA ASP A 537 -7.10 7.40 7.92
C ASP A 537 -8.46 7.84 8.51
N TYR A 538 -9.23 8.61 7.75
CA TYR A 538 -10.55 9.06 8.19
C TYR A 538 -11.54 7.91 8.38
N LEU A 539 -11.62 6.99 7.41
CA LEU A 539 -12.57 5.88 7.42
C LEU A 539 -12.15 4.76 8.39
N ALA A 540 -10.89 4.71 8.83
CA ALA A 540 -10.45 3.82 9.89
C ALA A 540 -11.23 4.05 11.19
N GLN A 541 -11.77 5.26 11.41
CA GLN A 541 -12.58 5.60 12.58
C GLN A 541 -14.05 5.15 12.45
N ASP A 542 -14.49 4.71 11.28
CA ASP A 542 -15.84 4.18 11.06
C ASP A 542 -15.89 2.68 11.43
N ASN A 543 -16.47 2.38 12.59
CA ASN A 543 -16.57 1.03 13.11
C ASN A 543 -17.55 0.13 12.33
N GLU A 544 -18.35 0.68 11.43
CA GLU A 544 -19.23 -0.12 10.55
C GLU A 544 -18.53 -0.56 9.27
N LEU A 545 -17.30 -0.08 9.00
CA LEU A 545 -16.48 -0.54 7.90
C LEU A 545 -15.53 -1.64 8.36
N HIS A 546 -15.56 -2.78 7.68
CA HIS A 546 -14.65 -3.91 7.93
C HIS A 546 -13.78 -4.23 6.70
N VAL A 547 -14.14 -3.73 5.51
CA VAL A 547 -13.42 -3.97 4.26
C VAL A 547 -13.17 -2.66 3.53
N PHE A 548 -11.91 -2.43 3.16
CA PHE A 548 -11.44 -1.25 2.44
C PHE A 548 -10.82 -1.71 1.12
N ALA A 549 -11.52 -1.52 0.00
CA ALA A 549 -11.05 -1.90 -1.32
C ALA A 549 -10.45 -0.68 -2.02
N VAL A 550 -9.14 -0.69 -2.25
CA VAL A 550 -8.35 0.45 -2.71
C VAL A 550 -7.75 0.18 -4.07
N TYR A 551 -7.98 1.10 -5.01
CA TYR A 551 -7.27 1.15 -6.29
C TYR A 551 -6.41 2.42 -6.37
N SER A 552 -5.10 2.23 -6.55
CA SER A 552 -4.13 3.32 -6.62
C SER A 552 -3.13 3.16 -7.79
N GLU A 553 -2.98 4.21 -8.59
CA GLU A 553 -2.00 4.39 -9.66
C GLU A 553 -0.73 5.14 -9.21
N GLY A 554 -0.79 5.82 -8.07
CA GLY A 554 0.35 6.45 -7.41
C GLY A 554 -0.06 7.22 -6.17
N PHE A 555 0.91 7.70 -5.41
CA PHE A 555 0.66 8.51 -4.22
C PHE A 555 1.15 9.94 -4.46
N LYS A 556 0.52 10.92 -3.81
CA LYS A 556 1.14 12.25 -3.67
C LYS A 556 2.33 12.14 -2.70
N PRO A 557 3.28 13.10 -2.69
CA PRO A 557 4.43 13.03 -1.79
C PRO A 557 4.01 12.77 -0.33
N LEU A 558 4.61 11.75 0.29
CA LEU A 558 4.36 11.21 1.63
C LEU A 558 2.96 10.62 1.89
N ASP A 559 2.07 10.60 0.89
CA ASP A 559 0.75 9.98 1.03
C ASP A 559 0.82 8.44 1.08
N GLY A 560 1.81 7.84 0.44
CA GLY A 560 2.06 6.40 0.53
C GLY A 560 2.39 6.00 1.96
N GLN A 561 3.20 6.80 2.67
CA GLN A 561 3.48 6.61 4.09
C GLN A 561 2.21 6.71 4.94
N LYS A 562 1.40 7.75 4.72
CA LYS A 562 0.13 7.93 5.42
C LYS A 562 -0.84 6.76 5.19
N ALA A 563 -1.01 6.35 3.93
CA ALA A 563 -1.84 5.22 3.56
C ALA A 563 -1.35 3.90 4.18
N LEU A 564 -0.03 3.73 4.30
CA LEU A 564 0.60 2.56 4.91
C LEU A 564 0.34 2.50 6.43
N GLU A 565 0.47 3.63 7.12
CA GLU A 565 0.18 3.75 8.56
C GLU A 565 -1.31 3.47 8.85
N ALA A 566 -2.22 4.10 8.11
CA ALA A 566 -3.66 3.83 8.22
C ALA A 566 -4.01 2.37 7.90
N THR A 567 -3.37 1.77 6.90
CA THR A 567 -3.54 0.35 6.59
C THR A 567 -3.13 -0.54 7.76
N LYS A 568 -1.99 -0.27 8.39
CA LYS A 568 -1.52 -1.03 9.56
C LYS A 568 -2.48 -0.90 10.73
N GLU A 569 -3.03 0.28 10.99
CA GLU A 569 -4.05 0.49 12.03
C GLU A 569 -5.33 -0.32 11.74
N ILE A 570 -5.84 -0.24 10.51
CA ILE A 570 -7.04 -0.97 10.08
C ILE A 570 -6.82 -2.48 10.26
N THR A 571 -5.70 -3.03 9.80
CA THR A 571 -5.46 -4.48 9.85
C THR A 571 -5.20 -4.98 11.27
N MET A 572 -4.50 -4.20 12.11
CA MET A 572 -4.31 -4.52 13.53
C MET A 572 -5.63 -4.53 14.31
N SER A 573 -6.62 -3.76 13.88
CA SER A 573 -7.98 -3.81 14.45
C SER A 573 -8.83 -5.00 13.98
N GLY A 574 -8.25 -5.89 13.16
CA GLY A 574 -8.90 -7.07 12.62
C GLY A 574 -9.80 -6.85 11.40
N ARG A 575 -9.68 -5.66 10.79
CA ARG A 575 -10.37 -5.28 9.55
C ARG A 575 -9.45 -5.46 8.35
N ASN A 576 -10.00 -5.37 7.15
CA ASN A 576 -9.31 -5.82 5.94
C ASN A 576 -9.08 -4.67 4.95
N VAL A 577 -7.84 -4.53 4.48
CA VAL A 577 -7.49 -3.66 3.36
C VAL A 577 -7.13 -4.51 2.16
N ILE A 578 -7.82 -4.30 1.04
CA ILE A 578 -7.57 -4.94 -0.26
C ILE A 578 -6.99 -3.88 -1.17
N LEU A 579 -5.79 -4.11 -1.73
CA LEU A 579 -5.09 -3.14 -2.55
C LEU A 579 -4.85 -3.70 -3.95
N TYR A 580 -5.29 -2.97 -4.97
CA TYR A 580 -4.78 -3.11 -6.33
C TYR A 580 -3.94 -1.89 -6.70
N ARG A 581 -2.64 -2.13 -6.93
CA ARG A 581 -1.68 -1.11 -7.32
C ARG A 581 -1.44 -1.18 -8.84
N GLY A 582 -1.87 -0.15 -9.57
CA GLY A 582 -1.54 0.05 -10.98
C GLY A 582 -0.03 0.29 -11.20
N GLY A 583 0.43 0.41 -12.46
CA GLY A 583 1.83 0.80 -12.70
C GLY A 583 2.90 -0.28 -12.41
N ARG A 584 2.51 -1.55 -12.32
CA ARG A 584 3.39 -2.65 -11.88
C ARG A 584 4.59 -2.95 -12.78
N THR A 585 4.45 -2.62 -14.07
CA THR A 585 5.50 -2.78 -15.08
C THR A 585 5.88 -1.41 -15.60
N ARG A 586 7.05 -1.28 -16.23
CA ARG A 586 7.44 -0.01 -16.88
C ARG A 586 6.39 0.50 -17.86
N ALA A 587 5.77 -0.41 -18.63
CA ALA A 587 4.69 -0.08 -19.56
C ALA A 587 3.42 0.37 -18.82
N GLY A 588 3.03 -0.33 -17.74
CA GLY A 588 1.90 0.06 -16.92
C GLY A 588 2.11 1.40 -16.20
N ALA A 589 3.33 1.66 -15.73
CA ALA A 589 3.70 2.92 -15.08
C ALA A 589 3.60 4.09 -16.08
N GLY A 590 4.08 3.89 -17.31
CA GLY A 590 3.91 4.86 -18.39
C GLY A 590 2.44 5.14 -18.73
N ALA A 591 1.60 4.09 -18.76
CA ALA A 591 0.17 4.23 -19.04
C ALA A 591 -0.59 4.95 -17.91
N ALA A 592 -0.23 4.73 -16.64
CA ALA A 592 -0.78 5.47 -15.52
C ALA A 592 -0.40 6.96 -15.59
N ALA A 593 0.90 7.24 -15.81
CA ALA A 593 1.41 8.61 -15.87
C ALA A 593 0.76 9.45 -16.97
N SER A 594 0.45 8.87 -18.13
CA SER A 594 -0.23 9.60 -19.22
C SER A 594 -1.70 9.89 -18.97
N HIS A 595 -2.34 9.20 -18.02
CA HIS A 595 -3.78 9.31 -17.76
C HIS A 595 -4.14 10.06 -16.47
N THR A 596 -3.32 10.01 -15.43
CA THR A 596 -3.62 10.62 -14.12
C THR A 596 -2.62 11.69 -13.69
N ALA A 597 -1.62 12.00 -14.52
CA ALA A 597 -0.48 12.87 -14.18
C ALA A 597 0.25 12.47 -12.87
N SER A 598 -0.03 11.27 -12.35
CA SER A 598 0.60 10.70 -11.16
C SER A 598 1.85 9.94 -11.57
N ILE A 599 2.96 10.20 -10.87
CA ILE A 599 4.16 9.37 -11.02
C ILE A 599 3.86 8.03 -10.37
N ALA A 600 3.95 6.94 -11.14
CA ALA A 600 3.83 5.61 -10.57
C ALA A 600 5.10 5.32 -9.74
N GLY A 601 4.93 5.19 -8.43
CA GLY A 601 6.00 4.78 -7.51
C GLY A 601 6.49 3.35 -7.72
N ASP A 602 7.48 2.97 -6.91
CA ASP A 602 8.16 1.67 -6.94
C ASP A 602 7.21 0.54 -6.49
N TYR A 603 6.78 -0.31 -7.44
CA TYR A 603 5.82 -1.39 -7.16
C TYR A 603 6.36 -2.44 -6.19
N PRO A 604 7.57 -3.00 -6.35
CA PRO A 604 8.18 -3.88 -5.35
C PRO A 604 8.14 -3.34 -3.92
N VAL A 605 8.50 -2.06 -3.74
CA VAL A 605 8.45 -1.39 -2.42
C VAL A 605 7.01 -1.32 -1.92
N THR A 606 6.08 -0.82 -2.75
CA THR A 606 4.66 -0.70 -2.38
C THR A 606 4.06 -2.05 -1.99
N TRP A 607 4.27 -3.07 -2.83
CA TRP A 607 3.75 -4.42 -2.60
C TRP A 607 4.25 -4.98 -1.28
N GLN A 608 5.54 -4.85 -0.99
CA GLN A 608 6.12 -5.43 0.21
C GLN A 608 5.66 -4.68 1.46
N LEU A 609 5.66 -3.35 1.45
CA LEU A 609 5.23 -2.54 2.59
C LEU A 609 3.76 -2.78 2.94
N PHE A 610 2.86 -2.73 1.96
CA PHE A 610 1.43 -2.98 2.23
C PHE A 610 1.14 -4.42 2.65
N SER A 611 1.86 -5.40 2.10
CA SER A 611 1.75 -6.81 2.54
C SER A 611 2.18 -7.00 4.00
N GLN A 612 3.26 -6.31 4.41
CA GLN A 612 3.72 -6.26 5.81
C GLN A 612 2.72 -5.55 6.72
N ALA A 613 2.08 -4.50 6.22
CA ALA A 613 1.02 -3.77 6.93
C ALA A 613 -0.30 -4.56 7.01
N GLY A 614 -0.36 -5.79 6.49
CA GLY A 614 -1.54 -6.64 6.63
C GLY A 614 -2.47 -6.66 5.42
N ALA A 615 -2.25 -5.81 4.41
CA ALA A 615 -3.14 -5.70 3.27
C ALA A 615 -3.08 -6.93 2.35
N VAL A 616 -4.21 -7.23 1.71
CA VAL A 616 -4.31 -8.18 0.61
C VAL A 616 -3.98 -7.45 -0.67
N VAL A 617 -2.72 -7.55 -1.11
CA VAL A 617 -2.27 -6.94 -2.37
C VAL A 617 -2.57 -7.88 -3.54
N CYS A 618 -3.45 -7.46 -4.44
CA CYS A 618 -3.96 -8.26 -5.56
C CYS A 618 -3.08 -8.10 -6.81
N ASP A 619 -2.75 -9.23 -7.45
CA ASP A 619 -1.93 -9.26 -8.66
C ASP A 619 -2.79 -9.24 -9.95
N SER A 620 -4.10 -9.36 -9.83
CA SER A 620 -4.98 -9.26 -10.99
C SER A 620 -6.29 -8.56 -10.63
N LEU A 621 -6.99 -8.09 -11.65
CA LEU A 621 -8.32 -7.51 -11.47
C LEU A 621 -9.31 -8.56 -10.97
N ASP A 622 -9.14 -9.80 -11.40
CA ASP A 622 -9.92 -10.95 -10.97
C ASP A 622 -9.71 -11.27 -9.49
N GLU A 623 -8.46 -11.27 -9.02
CA GLU A 623 -8.16 -11.43 -7.59
C GLU A 623 -8.73 -10.28 -6.74
N PHE A 624 -8.77 -9.06 -7.29
CA PHE A 624 -9.36 -7.91 -6.60
C PHE A 624 -10.89 -8.02 -6.50
N ASP A 625 -11.54 -8.39 -7.60
CA ASP A 625 -12.99 -8.61 -7.63
C ASP A 625 -13.38 -9.77 -6.67
N ASP A 626 -12.64 -10.88 -6.69
CA ASP A 626 -12.85 -11.99 -5.76
C ASP A 626 -12.64 -11.60 -4.30
N ALA A 627 -11.60 -10.81 -4.01
CA ALA A 627 -11.33 -10.37 -2.65
C ALA A 627 -12.47 -9.48 -2.13
N ILE A 628 -13.01 -8.59 -2.97
CA ILE A 628 -14.19 -7.78 -2.60
C ILE A 628 -15.34 -8.71 -2.19
N THR A 629 -15.72 -9.66 -3.05
CA THR A 629 -16.84 -10.59 -2.76
C THR A 629 -16.56 -11.41 -1.51
N LEU A 630 -15.40 -12.05 -1.44
CA LEU A 630 -15.04 -12.98 -0.37
C LEU A 630 -14.98 -12.30 1.00
N PHE A 631 -14.26 -11.19 1.11
CA PHE A 631 -14.07 -10.50 2.39
C PHE A 631 -15.35 -9.80 2.86
N THR A 632 -16.20 -9.34 1.93
CA THR A 632 -17.45 -8.69 2.28
C THR A 632 -18.52 -9.71 2.71
N LEU A 633 -18.70 -10.80 1.95
CA LEU A 633 -19.75 -11.77 2.23
C LEU A 633 -19.40 -12.73 3.39
N LEU A 634 -18.11 -12.96 3.66
CA LEU A 634 -17.66 -13.70 4.85
C LEU A 634 -17.42 -12.79 6.06
N ASP A 635 -17.91 -11.56 6.04
CA ASP A 635 -17.83 -10.69 7.22
C ASP A 635 -18.45 -11.37 8.45
N GLY A 636 -17.77 -11.24 9.59
CA GLY A 636 -18.14 -11.92 10.84
C GLY A 636 -17.85 -13.44 10.90
N LYS A 637 -17.50 -14.11 9.79
CA LYS A 637 -17.14 -15.54 9.81
C LYS A 637 -15.73 -15.77 10.35
N ARG A 638 -15.45 -16.94 10.92
CA ARG A 638 -14.15 -17.27 11.52
C ARG A 638 -13.74 -18.71 11.22
N ALA A 639 -12.56 -18.89 10.64
CA ALA A 639 -11.91 -20.20 10.53
C ALA A 639 -10.97 -20.40 11.73
N LYS A 640 -11.20 -21.45 12.53
CA LYS A 640 -10.36 -21.76 13.71
C LYS A 640 -8.99 -22.36 13.35
N GLY A 641 -8.83 -22.79 12.11
CA GLY A 641 -7.65 -23.49 11.65
C GLY A 641 -7.63 -23.63 10.14
N ARG A 642 -7.07 -24.74 9.66
CA ARG A 642 -6.80 -25.01 8.24
C ARG A 642 -7.39 -26.34 7.75
N ARG A 643 -8.27 -26.95 8.55
CA ARG A 643 -8.93 -28.23 8.23
C ARG A 643 -10.16 -27.98 7.36
N LEU A 644 -10.03 -28.25 6.07
CA LEU A 644 -11.02 -27.99 5.04
C LEU A 644 -11.92 -29.22 4.83
N ALA A 645 -13.24 -29.04 4.95
CA ALA A 645 -14.20 -30.00 4.40
C ALA A 645 -14.51 -29.64 2.94
N ALA A 646 -14.41 -30.60 2.03
CA ALA A 646 -14.79 -30.42 0.64
C ALA A 646 -16.02 -31.28 0.32
N VAL A 647 -17.03 -30.68 -0.31
CA VAL A 647 -18.26 -31.36 -0.75
C VAL A 647 -18.49 -31.03 -2.22
N SER A 648 -18.68 -32.03 -3.07
CA SER A 648 -19.06 -31.85 -4.48
C SER A 648 -19.87 -33.04 -4.98
N ASN A 649 -20.65 -32.88 -6.04
CA ASN A 649 -21.28 -33.96 -6.79
C ASN A 649 -20.50 -34.36 -8.06
N GLY A 650 -19.29 -33.84 -8.24
CA GLY A 650 -18.41 -34.15 -9.37
C GLY A 650 -17.04 -34.65 -8.92
N GLY A 651 -16.72 -35.91 -9.23
CA GLY A 651 -15.42 -36.49 -8.88
C GLY A 651 -14.19 -35.74 -9.42
N TYR A 652 -14.28 -35.11 -10.60
CA TYR A 652 -13.17 -34.29 -11.12
C TYR A 652 -12.91 -33.05 -10.25
N GLU A 653 -13.96 -32.46 -9.69
CA GLU A 653 -13.88 -31.28 -8.85
C GLU A 653 -13.30 -31.65 -7.47
N CYS A 654 -13.63 -32.83 -6.95
CA CYS A 654 -12.96 -33.42 -5.77
C CYS A 654 -11.43 -33.52 -5.99
N VAL A 655 -10.99 -34.01 -7.15
CA VAL A 655 -9.55 -34.08 -7.49
C VAL A 655 -8.96 -32.66 -7.59
N ALA A 656 -9.61 -31.75 -8.31
CA ALA A 656 -9.14 -30.37 -8.46
C ALA A 656 -9.02 -29.64 -7.11
N ILE A 657 -9.93 -29.90 -6.16
CA ILE A 657 -9.84 -29.36 -4.81
C ILE A 657 -8.62 -29.92 -4.07
N ALA A 658 -8.41 -31.24 -4.13
CA ALA A 658 -7.28 -31.90 -3.46
C ALA A 658 -5.92 -31.44 -4.01
N ASP A 659 -5.82 -31.19 -5.32
CA ASP A 659 -4.61 -30.70 -5.99
C ASP A 659 -4.25 -29.25 -5.60
N ASN A 660 -5.21 -28.47 -5.09
CA ASN A 660 -5.06 -27.02 -4.88
C ASN A 660 -5.19 -26.57 -3.41
N LEU A 661 -5.00 -27.48 -2.44
CA LEU A 661 -5.16 -27.19 -1.01
C LEU A 661 -4.22 -26.10 -0.46
N GLY A 662 -3.06 -25.87 -1.09
CA GLY A 662 -2.06 -24.94 -0.57
C GLY A 662 -1.53 -25.39 0.80
N GLU A 663 -1.72 -24.55 1.83
CA GLU A 663 -1.36 -24.90 3.23
C GLU A 663 -2.50 -25.56 4.01
N MET A 664 -3.72 -25.58 3.45
CA MET A 664 -4.85 -26.26 4.07
C MET A 664 -4.65 -27.78 4.01
N VAL A 665 -5.36 -28.48 4.89
CA VAL A 665 -5.44 -29.96 4.89
C VAL A 665 -6.88 -30.36 4.91
N LEU A 666 -7.20 -31.48 4.27
CA LEU A 666 -8.54 -32.06 4.35
C LEU A 666 -8.85 -32.47 5.79
N SER A 667 -10.03 -32.12 6.28
CA SER A 667 -10.49 -32.53 7.61
C SER A 667 -10.73 -34.04 7.68
N HIS A 668 -10.45 -34.62 8.86
CA HIS A 668 -10.84 -35.98 9.18
C HIS A 668 -12.18 -35.94 9.92
N PHE A 669 -13.24 -36.45 9.30
CA PHE A 669 -14.57 -36.42 9.92
C PHE A 669 -14.63 -37.32 11.16
N SER A 670 -15.29 -36.84 12.21
CA SER A 670 -15.56 -37.61 13.41
C SER A 670 -16.50 -38.78 13.12
N GLU A 671 -16.48 -39.80 13.99
CA GLU A 671 -17.36 -40.98 13.83
C GLU A 671 -18.84 -40.59 13.79
N ARG A 672 -19.25 -39.59 14.58
CA ARG A 672 -20.61 -39.03 14.54
C ARG A 672 -20.95 -38.50 13.15
N THR A 673 -20.08 -37.68 12.57
CA THR A 673 -20.27 -37.09 11.24
C THR A 673 -20.33 -38.17 10.18
N LYS A 674 -19.47 -39.19 10.25
CA LYS A 674 -19.53 -40.35 9.34
C LYS A 674 -20.87 -41.07 9.43
N THR A 675 -21.37 -41.37 10.64
CA THR A 675 -22.68 -42.02 10.81
C THR A 675 -23.83 -41.16 10.24
N GLU A 676 -23.79 -39.84 10.43
CA GLU A 676 -24.79 -38.94 9.84
C GLU A 676 -24.70 -38.93 8.29
N LEU A 677 -23.48 -38.91 7.73
CA LEU A 677 -23.25 -39.00 6.30
C LEU A 677 -23.69 -40.35 5.70
N GLU A 678 -23.52 -41.47 6.41
CA GLU A 678 -23.99 -42.80 5.98
C GLU A 678 -25.50 -42.81 5.76
N VAL A 679 -26.26 -42.16 6.66
CA VAL A 679 -27.72 -42.01 6.51
C VAL A 679 -28.05 -41.19 5.27
N ILE A 680 -27.37 -40.06 5.06
CA ILE A 680 -27.58 -39.19 3.88
C ILE A 680 -27.26 -39.95 2.58
N TYR A 681 -26.14 -40.67 2.54
CA TYR A 681 -25.72 -41.47 1.38
C TYR A 681 -26.73 -42.57 1.08
N LYS A 682 -27.31 -43.20 2.12
CA LYS A 682 -28.34 -44.23 1.94
C LYS A 682 -29.63 -43.64 1.40
N ASP A 683 -30.10 -42.53 1.96
CA ASP A 683 -31.32 -41.84 1.52
C ASP A 683 -31.22 -41.35 0.07
N ALA A 684 -30.03 -40.91 -0.35
CA ALA A 684 -29.74 -40.43 -1.69
C ALA A 684 -29.31 -41.53 -2.68
N HIS A 685 -29.26 -42.80 -2.24
CA HIS A 685 -28.79 -43.95 -3.04
C HIS A 685 -27.34 -43.82 -3.55
N ILE A 686 -26.45 -43.24 -2.74
CA ILE A 686 -25.02 -43.04 -3.02
C ILE A 686 -24.15 -44.16 -2.42
N SER A 687 -24.59 -44.79 -1.31
CA SER A 687 -23.79 -45.76 -0.54
C SER A 687 -23.24 -46.96 -1.33
N GLU A 688 -23.83 -47.28 -2.48
CA GLU A 688 -23.39 -48.39 -3.35
C GLU A 688 -22.35 -47.95 -4.39
N ILE A 689 -22.07 -46.65 -4.49
CA ILE A 689 -21.26 -46.02 -5.53
C ILE A 689 -19.93 -45.50 -4.98
N VAL A 690 -19.98 -44.81 -3.83
CA VAL A 690 -18.82 -44.10 -3.26
C VAL A 690 -18.76 -44.26 -1.75
N ASP A 691 -17.56 -44.51 -1.22
CA ASP A 691 -17.27 -44.54 0.21
C ASP A 691 -17.17 -43.12 0.80
N ILE A 692 -17.51 -42.96 2.08
CA ILE A 692 -17.41 -41.66 2.75
C ILE A 692 -15.95 -41.34 3.08
N HIS A 693 -15.40 -40.35 2.38
CA HIS A 693 -14.13 -39.71 2.68
C HIS A 693 -14.18 -38.22 2.32
N ASN A 694 -13.11 -37.47 2.64
CA ASN A 694 -12.95 -36.07 2.26
C ASN A 694 -11.91 -35.99 1.13
N PRO A 695 -12.19 -35.36 -0.03
CA PRO A 695 -13.44 -34.70 -0.44
C PRO A 695 -14.64 -35.65 -0.53
N LEU A 696 -15.82 -35.15 -0.15
CA LEU A 696 -17.08 -35.86 -0.17
C LEU A 696 -17.69 -35.78 -1.58
N ASP A 697 -17.78 -36.92 -2.27
CA ASP A 697 -18.45 -37.02 -3.57
C ASP A 697 -19.90 -37.50 -3.41
N LEU A 698 -20.83 -36.57 -3.60
CA LEU A 698 -22.26 -36.78 -3.54
C LEU A 698 -22.84 -37.41 -4.82
N THR A 699 -22.04 -37.48 -5.89
CA THR A 699 -22.44 -37.95 -7.23
C THR A 699 -23.62 -37.16 -7.82
N PRO A 700 -23.99 -37.37 -9.10
CA PRO A 700 -25.20 -36.75 -9.67
C PRO A 700 -26.52 -37.16 -9.00
N MET A 701 -26.51 -38.07 -8.02
CA MET A 701 -27.70 -38.61 -7.36
C MET A 701 -28.28 -37.69 -6.27
N ALA A 702 -27.46 -36.83 -5.66
CA ALA A 702 -27.90 -35.94 -4.60
C ALA A 702 -28.84 -34.84 -5.11
N ASP A 703 -29.97 -34.67 -4.41
CA ASP A 703 -30.89 -33.55 -4.62
C ASP A 703 -30.56 -32.37 -3.70
N ASP A 704 -31.34 -31.28 -3.79
CA ASP A 704 -31.14 -30.06 -3.00
C ASP A 704 -31.10 -30.33 -1.48
N ASP A 705 -31.83 -31.35 -1.00
CA ASP A 705 -31.91 -31.70 0.42
C ASP A 705 -30.68 -32.48 0.89
N ALA A 706 -30.29 -33.52 0.15
CA ALA A 706 -29.08 -34.29 0.42
C ALA A 706 -27.84 -33.39 0.40
N TYR A 707 -27.78 -32.42 -0.52
CA TYR A 707 -26.69 -31.44 -0.59
C TYR A 707 -26.59 -30.61 0.69
N GLU A 708 -27.69 -29.99 1.12
CA GLU A 708 -27.68 -29.14 2.30
C GLU A 708 -27.39 -29.94 3.57
N ARG A 709 -27.98 -31.14 3.71
CA ARG A 709 -27.70 -32.03 4.85
C ARG A 709 -26.22 -32.39 4.92
N ALA A 710 -25.60 -32.74 3.80
CA ALA A 710 -24.18 -33.07 3.76
C ALA A 710 -23.29 -31.87 4.15
N VAL A 711 -23.54 -30.70 3.57
CA VAL A 711 -22.79 -29.47 3.89
C VAL A 711 -22.97 -29.08 5.36
N ARG A 712 -24.20 -29.17 5.90
CA ARG A 712 -24.50 -28.91 7.31
C ARG A 712 -23.74 -29.88 8.21
N THR A 713 -23.77 -31.18 7.93
CA THR A 713 -23.10 -32.21 8.73
C THR A 713 -21.59 -31.97 8.79
N VAL A 714 -20.92 -31.65 7.67
CA VAL A 714 -19.47 -31.36 7.70
C VAL A 714 -19.14 -30.02 8.36
N LEU A 715 -20.00 -29.01 8.23
CA LEU A 715 -19.81 -27.73 8.94
C LEU A 715 -20.00 -27.87 10.46
N MET A 716 -20.85 -28.78 10.92
CA MET A 716 -21.05 -29.05 12.35
C MET A 716 -19.94 -29.92 12.96
N ASP A 717 -19.11 -30.57 12.14
CA ASP A 717 -18.03 -31.44 12.59
C ASP A 717 -16.92 -30.64 13.32
N PRO A 718 -16.51 -31.01 14.55
CA PRO A 718 -15.51 -30.26 15.32
C PRO A 718 -14.11 -30.29 14.70
N GLU A 719 -13.84 -31.24 13.80
CA GLU A 719 -12.58 -31.40 13.07
C GLU A 719 -12.54 -30.63 11.75
N THR A 720 -13.60 -29.88 11.43
CA THR A 720 -13.68 -28.99 10.27
C THR A 720 -13.62 -27.52 10.68
N ASP A 721 -12.76 -26.73 10.05
CA ASP A 721 -12.60 -25.29 10.33
C ASP A 721 -13.27 -24.40 9.27
N LEU A 722 -13.34 -24.88 8.03
CA LEU A 722 -13.91 -24.19 6.88
C LEU A 722 -14.35 -25.21 5.82
N CYS A 723 -15.24 -24.81 4.91
CA CYS A 723 -15.77 -25.69 3.88
C CYS A 723 -15.73 -25.09 2.47
N ILE A 724 -15.54 -25.95 1.47
CA ILE A 724 -15.73 -25.63 0.06
C ILE A 724 -16.81 -26.53 -0.53
N VAL A 725 -17.78 -25.92 -1.20
CA VAL A 725 -18.96 -26.59 -1.74
C VAL A 725 -18.92 -26.47 -3.26
N GLY A 726 -18.36 -27.47 -3.92
CA GLY A 726 -18.49 -27.64 -5.36
C GLY A 726 -19.92 -28.00 -5.72
N ILE A 727 -20.50 -27.40 -6.77
CA ILE A 727 -21.85 -27.66 -7.24
C ILE A 727 -21.79 -27.76 -8.76
N ILE A 728 -21.89 -28.97 -9.28
CA ILE A 728 -22.08 -29.25 -10.70
C ILE A 728 -23.59 -29.22 -10.97
N PRO A 729 -24.13 -28.12 -11.52
CA PRO A 729 -25.56 -27.86 -11.54
C PRO A 729 -26.34 -28.66 -12.58
N LEU A 730 -25.67 -29.44 -13.44
CA LEU A 730 -26.26 -30.05 -14.63
C LEU A 730 -27.10 -31.32 -14.36
N THR A 731 -27.09 -31.84 -13.14
CA THR A 731 -27.89 -33.02 -12.80
C THR A 731 -29.38 -32.67 -12.70
N ALA A 732 -30.25 -33.55 -13.21
CA ALA A 732 -31.70 -33.42 -13.08
C ALA A 732 -32.21 -33.58 -11.63
N LYS A 733 -31.33 -33.93 -10.68
CA LYS A 733 -31.64 -34.01 -9.24
C LYS A 733 -31.60 -32.65 -8.55
N LEU A 734 -30.82 -31.70 -9.06
CA LEU A 734 -30.72 -30.36 -8.52
C LEU A 734 -31.65 -29.39 -9.25
N ASN A 735 -32.07 -28.33 -8.56
CA ASN A 735 -32.90 -27.29 -9.15
C ASN A 735 -32.10 -25.99 -9.20
N THR A 736 -31.43 -25.78 -10.32
CA THR A 736 -30.34 -24.83 -10.51
C THR A 736 -30.62 -23.85 -11.64
N LEU A 737 -31.75 -23.99 -12.35
CA LEU A 737 -32.19 -23.06 -13.38
C LEU A 737 -33.18 -22.02 -12.85
N ALA A 738 -33.01 -20.77 -13.27
CA ALA A 738 -33.95 -19.69 -12.97
C ALA A 738 -35.32 -19.97 -13.61
N GLY A 739 -36.40 -19.63 -12.90
CA GLY A 739 -37.76 -19.75 -13.45
C GLY A 739 -37.91 -18.95 -14.74
N GLY A 740 -38.51 -19.56 -15.77
CA GLY A 740 -38.64 -18.93 -17.07
C GLY A 740 -39.50 -19.73 -18.06
N PRO A 741 -39.70 -19.21 -19.28
CA PRO A 741 -40.56 -19.82 -20.30
C PRO A 741 -39.97 -21.10 -20.94
N LEU A 742 -38.80 -21.55 -20.46
CA LEU A 742 -38.19 -22.80 -20.89
C LEU A 742 -39.05 -23.99 -20.43
N SER A 743 -38.95 -25.12 -21.13
CA SER A 743 -39.73 -26.34 -20.87
C SER A 743 -39.23 -27.13 -19.63
N HIS A 744 -38.96 -26.47 -18.51
CA HIS A 744 -38.56 -27.09 -17.23
C HIS A 744 -39.38 -26.54 -16.05
N GLY A 745 -39.46 -27.31 -14.96
CA GLY A 745 -40.17 -26.93 -13.73
C GLY A 745 -39.28 -26.31 -12.64
N GLU A 746 -38.00 -26.13 -12.92
CA GLU A 746 -37.04 -25.55 -11.98
C GLU A 746 -37.24 -24.05 -11.78
N ASP A 747 -36.99 -23.61 -10.55
CA ASP A 747 -36.90 -22.19 -10.20
C ASP A 747 -36.00 -22.04 -8.97
N ILE A 748 -34.86 -21.38 -9.12
CA ILE A 748 -33.92 -21.08 -8.02
C ILE A 748 -34.52 -20.20 -6.92
N LEU A 749 -35.65 -19.53 -7.18
CA LEU A 749 -36.35 -18.66 -6.23
C LEU A 749 -37.49 -19.36 -5.50
N ARG A 750 -37.80 -20.63 -5.81
CA ARG A 750 -38.86 -21.38 -5.14
C ARG A 750 -38.51 -21.63 -3.66
N PRO A 751 -39.51 -21.83 -2.78
CA PRO A 751 -39.26 -22.20 -1.40
C PRO A 751 -38.40 -23.46 -1.26
N ASN A 752 -37.41 -23.42 -0.38
CA ASN A 752 -36.44 -24.49 -0.13
C ASN A 752 -35.59 -24.86 -1.36
N SER A 753 -35.37 -23.94 -2.29
CA SER A 753 -34.33 -24.09 -3.32
C SER A 753 -32.95 -24.23 -2.69
N LEU A 754 -32.00 -24.82 -3.42
CA LEU A 754 -30.62 -24.97 -2.93
C LEU A 754 -30.00 -23.62 -2.50
N PRO A 755 -30.16 -22.49 -3.22
CA PRO A 755 -29.66 -21.20 -2.76
C PRO A 755 -30.30 -20.74 -1.44
N GLU A 756 -31.62 -20.93 -1.27
CA GLU A 756 -32.28 -20.59 0.00
C GLU A 756 -31.76 -21.44 1.17
N ARG A 757 -31.65 -22.74 0.94
CA ARG A 757 -31.14 -23.72 1.91
C ARG A 757 -29.72 -23.37 2.37
N LEU A 758 -28.79 -23.18 1.43
CA LEU A 758 -27.41 -22.82 1.75
C LEU A 758 -27.32 -21.40 2.33
N GLY A 759 -28.15 -20.46 1.89
CA GLY A 759 -28.19 -19.10 2.46
C GLY A 759 -28.60 -19.09 3.93
N ARG A 760 -29.62 -19.89 4.27
CA ARG A 760 -30.04 -20.12 5.66
C ARG A 760 -28.90 -20.74 6.47
N LEU A 761 -28.26 -21.78 5.93
CA LEU A 761 -27.10 -22.42 6.55
C LEU A 761 -25.94 -21.43 6.78
N SER A 762 -25.64 -20.56 5.80
CA SER A 762 -24.64 -19.50 5.95
C SER A 762 -24.98 -18.57 7.10
N SER A 763 -26.25 -18.18 7.27
CA SER A 763 -26.65 -17.35 8.42
C SER A 763 -26.57 -18.05 9.78
N GLU A 764 -26.71 -19.37 9.82
CA GLU A 764 -26.71 -20.19 11.05
C GLU A 764 -25.28 -20.60 11.50
N MET A 765 -24.31 -20.61 10.59
CA MET A 765 -22.97 -21.16 10.84
C MET A 765 -21.92 -20.06 11.05
N ASP A 766 -21.09 -20.18 12.10
CA ASP A 766 -19.93 -19.31 12.30
C ASP A 766 -18.75 -19.65 11.36
N LYS A 767 -18.67 -20.93 10.95
CA LYS A 767 -17.62 -21.41 10.06
C LYS A 767 -17.86 -20.90 8.64
N PRO A 768 -16.82 -20.39 7.96
CA PRO A 768 -16.94 -19.91 6.60
C PRO A 768 -17.08 -21.08 5.63
N PHE A 769 -17.90 -20.89 4.60
CA PHE A 769 -17.86 -21.73 3.42
C PHE A 769 -18.07 -20.91 2.15
N ILE A 770 -17.56 -21.44 1.04
CA ILE A 770 -17.68 -20.85 -0.29
C ILE A 770 -18.22 -21.88 -1.26
N ALA A 771 -18.82 -21.42 -2.36
CA ALA A 771 -19.35 -22.27 -3.41
C ALA A 771 -18.48 -22.22 -4.68
N ILE A 772 -18.47 -23.31 -5.44
CA ILE A 772 -17.96 -23.36 -6.81
C ILE A 772 -19.13 -23.77 -7.71
N VAL A 773 -19.35 -23.01 -8.77
CA VAL A 773 -20.30 -23.33 -9.85
C VAL A 773 -19.54 -23.24 -11.17
N ASP A 774 -18.79 -24.31 -11.47
CA ASP A 774 -18.01 -24.47 -12.68
C ASP A 774 -18.91 -24.89 -13.85
N SER A 775 -19.65 -23.91 -14.41
CA SER A 775 -20.62 -24.14 -15.47
C SER A 775 -20.86 -22.89 -16.30
N GLY A 776 -21.44 -23.08 -17.50
CA GLY A 776 -21.65 -22.01 -18.47
C GLY A 776 -22.71 -20.97 -18.07
N PRO A 777 -22.89 -19.91 -18.89
CA PRO A 777 -23.69 -18.72 -18.55
C PRO A 777 -25.17 -18.97 -18.21
N LEU A 778 -25.71 -20.13 -18.59
CA LEU A 778 -27.06 -20.54 -18.21
C LEU A 778 -27.26 -20.57 -16.68
N TYR A 779 -26.20 -20.82 -15.92
CA TYR A 779 -26.21 -20.90 -14.46
C TYR A 779 -25.73 -19.62 -13.77
N ASP A 780 -25.52 -18.52 -14.51
CA ASP A 780 -25.18 -17.22 -13.92
C ASP A 780 -26.24 -16.71 -12.92
N PRO A 781 -27.55 -16.85 -13.18
CA PRO A 781 -28.57 -16.49 -12.20
C PRO A 781 -28.46 -17.27 -10.89
N PHE A 782 -28.06 -18.55 -10.94
CA PHE A 782 -27.88 -19.39 -9.76
C PHE A 782 -26.72 -18.90 -8.89
N SER A 783 -25.56 -18.63 -9.51
CA SER A 783 -24.42 -18.04 -8.79
C SER A 783 -24.75 -16.67 -8.19
N ALA A 784 -25.46 -15.81 -8.94
CA ALA A 784 -25.88 -14.51 -8.45
C ALA A 784 -26.84 -14.61 -7.25
N GLU A 785 -27.73 -15.61 -7.23
CA GLU A 785 -28.66 -15.84 -6.11
C GLU A 785 -27.94 -16.43 -4.88
N LEU A 786 -26.90 -17.26 -5.06
CA LEU A 786 -26.03 -17.70 -3.96
C LEU A 786 -25.31 -16.52 -3.30
N GLU A 787 -24.69 -15.64 -4.09
CA GLU A 787 -23.98 -14.46 -3.59
C GLU A 787 -24.91 -13.48 -2.87
N LYS A 788 -26.10 -13.23 -3.43
CA LYS A 788 -27.13 -12.41 -2.79
C LYS A 788 -27.54 -12.94 -1.41
N ARG A 789 -27.36 -14.24 -1.17
CA ARG A 789 -27.63 -14.91 0.11
C ARG A 789 -26.39 -15.06 1.00
N GLY A 790 -25.30 -14.38 0.67
CA GLY A 790 -24.10 -14.32 1.49
C GLY A 790 -23.15 -15.51 1.28
N ILE A 791 -23.17 -16.16 0.12
CA ILE A 791 -22.25 -17.25 -0.21
C ILE A 791 -21.32 -16.78 -1.34
N PRO A 792 -20.03 -16.51 -1.04
CA PRO A 792 -19.04 -16.25 -2.09
C PRO A 792 -19.01 -17.41 -3.08
N THR A 793 -19.19 -17.11 -4.37
CA THR A 793 -19.33 -18.13 -5.41
C THR A 793 -18.26 -17.94 -6.48
N PHE A 794 -17.54 -19.01 -6.80
CA PHE A 794 -16.46 -19.03 -7.77
C PHE A 794 -16.81 -19.90 -8.97
N ARG A 795 -16.08 -19.72 -10.08
CA ARG A 795 -16.23 -20.54 -11.29
C ARG A 795 -15.23 -21.67 -11.43
N ALA A 796 -14.24 -21.75 -10.55
CA ALA A 796 -13.23 -22.80 -10.57
C ALA A 796 -12.63 -23.03 -9.18
N ALA A 797 -12.33 -24.29 -8.88
CA ALA A 797 -11.83 -24.72 -7.57
C ALA A 797 -10.44 -24.16 -7.22
N ASP A 798 -9.53 -24.10 -8.19
CA ASP A 798 -8.16 -23.61 -8.00
C ASP A 798 -8.12 -22.11 -7.66
N ARG A 799 -9.00 -21.31 -8.26
CA ARG A 799 -9.22 -19.90 -7.94
C ARG A 799 -9.87 -19.74 -6.56
N ALA A 800 -10.91 -20.52 -6.28
CA ALA A 800 -11.64 -20.51 -5.01
C ALA A 800 -10.72 -20.79 -3.81
N LEU A 801 -9.93 -21.87 -3.87
CA LEU A 801 -9.02 -22.27 -2.78
C LEU A 801 -7.91 -21.27 -2.55
N ARG A 802 -7.34 -20.71 -3.63
CA ARG A 802 -6.31 -19.67 -3.54
C ARG A 802 -6.82 -18.43 -2.81
N MET A 803 -8.04 -18.00 -3.11
CA MET A 803 -8.65 -16.84 -2.49
C MET A 803 -9.09 -17.12 -1.04
N LEU A 804 -9.64 -18.31 -0.78
CA LEU A 804 -9.99 -18.76 0.57
C LEU A 804 -8.77 -18.78 1.50
N GLU A 805 -7.64 -19.26 1.00
CA GLU A 805 -6.37 -19.28 1.73
C GLU A 805 -5.87 -17.87 2.04
N ARG A 806 -5.98 -16.93 1.08
CA ARG A 806 -5.66 -15.50 1.33
C ARG A 806 -6.56 -14.91 2.42
N TRP A 807 -7.87 -15.18 2.36
CA TRP A 807 -8.82 -14.73 3.38
C TRP A 807 -8.49 -15.31 4.77
N ARG A 808 -8.22 -16.61 4.85
CA ARG A 808 -7.83 -17.30 6.08
C ARG A 808 -6.58 -16.69 6.70
N LYS A 809 -5.53 -16.46 5.90
CA LYS A 809 -4.27 -15.86 6.35
C LYS A 809 -4.43 -14.43 6.85
N ALA A 810 -5.31 -13.64 6.23
CA ALA A 810 -5.60 -12.29 6.70
C ALA A 810 -6.23 -12.28 8.11
N HIS A 811 -7.08 -13.26 8.42
CA HIS A 811 -7.82 -13.35 9.69
C HIS A 811 -7.11 -14.14 10.81
N GLN A 812 -5.94 -14.74 10.54
CA GLN A 812 -5.10 -15.40 11.55
C GLN A 812 -4.06 -14.48 12.20
N ARG A 813 -3.93 -13.24 11.70
CA ARG A 813 -2.96 -12.25 12.20
C ARG A 813 -3.45 -11.51 13.46
N ILE A 814 -4.68 -11.80 13.89
CA ILE A 814 -5.36 -11.32 15.11
C ILE A 814 -5.33 -12.47 16.12
#